data_AF-A0A1J5T0N0-F1
#
_entry.id   AF-A0A1J5T0N0-F1
#
_cell.length_a   1.000
_cell.length_b   1.000
_cell.length_c   1.000
_cell.angle_alpha   90.00
_cell.angle_beta   90.00
_cell.angle_gamma   90.00
#
_symmetry.space_group_name_H-M   'P 1'
#
loop_
_entity.id
_entity.type
_entity.pdbx_description
1 polymer ?
#
loop_
_entity_poly.entity_id
_entity_poly.type
_entity_poly.pdbx_seq_one_letter_code
_entity_poly.pdbx_strand_id
1 'polypeptide(L)'
;MSRFIFLLITISFVTCAHAKSAADDFGARRWPVEPALTVNAEPTLCKEILLGAKEIFASKSPDLDFTTPEVGNWEALTWDPVVGESPDTTSSFIGKLDLDLDGNGKKQVVIYRSDQFNWKGNWHYAYVFQSEKEFNAALEKIKGVWTTVPQDSQYPSPKKPDLGAQQYYPSAIADDKTEHQTGDVWAEHTLLSWHNKYYFFAGNTAFDRLHPFELSLYRLHGNGTISEACRVGIKGDKEAYAKFLATPGVGSLIKVIRTMGAGGEDCGTMHSGLQHDAQAAAAERRAASRPWAVSIEQNSMTAGNPYYVFDDRTKKYLEYWSLDDSWSRREYQTFEEHIRPAEVGVAEYLAKEFAMEPGKAKSEAVRVVEELIGARFILPNQFEMTQESRDLYFGDYSIVDALVGRDKDALNSMLANPASITYPRNQAYVQESGPEALSEAVANAVEWPYGLTKMLGAGASPNQANEFGKTPLMVAAHLDRPDSVRTLLLAHADVKAVTRNVAASCSNGFERVERSALTYAAENASPIVIKLLLDAGADPSIRDSQGNGLDYYLSKNPRLTAKEQKLGVSGIAKIADRFSGPSFNCRDARTEIEKTICASEVLRIFDFEIARAYEALRAKQSALAVADQRDWIKRRNALCSGGSLSEDCLAEVMRTRIRYLHNRLGEN
;
A
#
# COMPACT_ATOMS: atom_id res chain seq x y z
N MET A 1 -31.04 66.00 48.92
CA MET A 1 -31.81 65.59 47.73
C MET A 1 -30.83 65.34 46.58
N SER A 2 -30.93 64.14 46.00
CA SER A 2 -30.35 63.59 44.77
C SER A 2 -28.83 63.63 44.51
N ARG A 3 -28.21 62.44 44.59
CA ARG A 3 -26.90 62.07 44.00
C ARG A 3 -27.15 61.23 42.73
N PHE A 4 -26.41 61.54 41.66
CA PHE A 4 -26.47 60.87 40.36
C PHE A 4 -25.53 59.65 40.30
N ILE A 5 -26.00 58.66 39.54
CA ILE A 5 -25.45 57.32 39.30
C ILE A 5 -24.44 57.37 38.15
N PHE A 6 -23.30 56.69 38.30
CA PHE A 6 -22.50 56.18 37.19
C PHE A 6 -22.16 54.72 37.47
N LEU A 7 -22.75 53.82 36.68
CA LEU A 7 -22.48 52.38 36.68
C LEU A 7 -21.59 52.08 35.46
N LEU A 8 -20.33 51.72 35.70
CA LEU A 8 -19.40 51.25 34.66
C LEU A 8 -19.75 49.79 34.31
N ILE A 9 -20.21 49.57 33.09
CA ILE A 9 -20.42 48.23 32.51
C ILE A 9 -19.09 47.81 31.86
N THR A 10 -18.40 46.86 32.47
CA THR A 10 -17.28 46.13 31.86
C THR A 10 -17.84 45.06 30.93
N ILE A 11 -17.81 45.33 29.62
CA ILE A 11 -18.07 44.32 28.58
C ILE A 11 -16.83 43.43 28.50
N SER A 12 -16.87 42.27 29.15
CA SER A 12 -15.89 41.20 28.90
C SER A 12 -16.24 40.54 27.56
N PHE A 13 -15.49 40.87 26.52
CA PHE A 13 -15.43 40.04 25.32
C PHE A 13 -14.70 38.74 25.70
N VAL A 14 -15.45 37.72 26.06
CA VAL A 14 -14.94 36.34 26.08
C VAL A 14 -14.80 35.93 24.61
N THR A 15 -13.61 36.14 24.04
CA THR A 15 -13.22 35.39 22.85
C THR A 15 -13.11 33.93 23.27
N CYS A 16 -14.12 33.12 22.93
CA CYS A 16 -13.98 31.66 22.94
C CYS A 16 -12.88 31.31 21.92
N ALA A 17 -11.62 31.31 22.37
CA ALA A 17 -10.56 30.65 21.64
C ALA A 17 -10.93 29.17 21.61
N HIS A 18 -11.44 28.71 20.46
CA HIS A 18 -11.63 27.28 20.23
C HIS A 18 -10.27 26.62 20.45
N ALA A 19 -10.24 25.52 21.21
CA ALA A 19 -9.01 24.75 21.38
C ALA A 19 -8.49 24.39 19.99
N LYS A 20 -7.20 24.64 19.77
CA LYS A 20 -6.57 24.44 18.47
C LYS A 20 -6.65 22.95 18.11
N SER A 21 -7.27 22.63 16.98
CA SER A 21 -7.40 21.25 16.51
C SER A 21 -6.08 20.73 15.93
N ALA A 22 -5.97 19.41 15.70
CA ALA A 22 -4.79 18.87 15.03
C ALA A 22 -4.63 19.39 13.60
N ALA A 23 -5.76 19.64 12.91
CA ALA A 23 -5.76 20.31 11.60
C ALA A 23 -5.18 21.74 11.68
N ASP A 24 -5.52 22.49 12.73
CA ASP A 24 -4.98 23.84 12.95
C ASP A 24 -3.48 23.80 13.32
N ASP A 25 -3.05 22.81 14.10
CA ASP A 25 -1.63 22.59 14.44
C ASP A 25 -0.78 22.21 13.23
N PHE A 26 -1.35 21.38 12.37
CA PHE A 26 -0.79 21.04 11.07
C PHE A 26 -0.70 22.26 10.15
N GLY A 27 -1.56 23.26 10.34
CA GLY A 27 -1.57 24.52 9.58
C GLY A 27 -2.53 24.52 8.40
N ALA A 28 -3.51 23.61 8.39
CA ALA A 28 -4.60 23.62 7.42
C ALA A 28 -5.51 24.84 7.66
N ARG A 29 -5.76 25.64 6.61
CA ARG A 29 -6.69 26.80 6.67
C ARG A 29 -8.03 26.52 6.01
N ARG A 30 -8.15 25.38 5.33
CA ARG A 30 -9.39 24.81 4.78
C ARG A 30 -9.20 23.31 4.61
N TRP A 31 -10.30 22.59 4.44
CA TRP A 31 -10.27 21.15 4.13
C TRP A 31 -10.83 20.93 2.72
N PRO A 32 -10.16 20.13 1.86
CA PRO A 32 -10.67 19.82 0.53
C PRO A 32 -11.96 18.99 0.58
N VAL A 33 -12.15 18.24 1.68
CA VAL A 33 -13.35 17.47 2.01
C VAL A 33 -13.62 17.60 3.51
N GLU A 34 -14.88 17.52 3.90
CA GLU A 34 -15.27 17.53 5.30
C GLU A 34 -16.55 16.71 5.54
N PRO A 35 -16.80 16.24 6.77
CA PRO A 35 -18.07 15.62 7.13
C PRO A 35 -19.25 16.57 6.85
N ALA A 36 -20.28 16.05 6.21
CA ALA A 36 -21.51 16.78 5.88
C ALA A 36 -22.75 15.88 6.01
N LEU A 37 -23.88 16.47 6.38
CA LEU A 37 -25.15 15.75 6.45
C LEU A 37 -25.67 15.42 5.05
N THR A 38 -26.00 14.16 4.82
CA THR A 38 -26.69 13.64 3.63
C THR A 38 -28.12 13.22 3.93
N VAL A 39 -28.42 12.84 5.19
CA VAL A 39 -29.77 12.65 5.72
C VAL A 39 -29.91 13.49 6.99
N ASN A 40 -31.03 14.20 7.11
CA ASN A 40 -31.28 15.12 8.21
C ASN A 40 -32.77 15.07 8.63
N ALA A 41 -33.21 13.91 9.14
CA ALA A 41 -34.59 13.71 9.57
C ALA A 41 -34.86 14.29 10.97
N GLU A 42 -33.83 14.41 11.82
CA GLU A 42 -33.93 15.04 13.15
C GLU A 42 -32.92 16.22 13.29
N PRO A 43 -33.26 17.45 12.86
CA PRO A 43 -32.30 18.55 12.69
C PRO A 43 -31.46 18.95 13.89
N THR A 44 -32.04 18.95 15.09
CA THR A 44 -31.31 19.28 16.32
C THR A 44 -30.26 18.22 16.62
N LEU A 45 -30.66 16.94 16.55
CA LEU A 45 -29.81 15.78 16.78
C LEU A 45 -28.68 15.70 15.73
N CYS A 46 -29.03 15.81 14.46
CA CYS A 46 -28.08 15.68 13.37
C CYS A 46 -27.04 16.81 13.35
N LYS A 47 -27.38 17.99 13.89
CA LYS A 47 -26.42 19.08 14.08
C LYS A 47 -25.37 18.74 15.15
N GLU A 48 -25.76 18.12 16.26
CA GLU A 48 -24.83 17.66 17.30
C GLU A 48 -23.91 16.57 16.77
N ILE A 49 -24.46 15.59 16.05
CA ILE A 49 -23.69 14.52 15.40
C ILE A 49 -22.70 15.07 14.38
N LEU A 50 -23.13 16.01 13.53
CA LEU A 50 -22.25 16.63 12.55
C LEU A 50 -21.08 17.39 13.22
N LEU A 51 -21.34 18.06 14.35
CA LEU A 51 -20.31 18.79 15.08
C LEU A 51 -19.22 17.84 15.60
N GLY A 52 -19.61 16.79 16.32
CA GLY A 52 -18.63 15.83 16.84
C GLY A 52 -17.92 15.06 15.72
N ALA A 53 -18.60 14.75 14.61
CA ALA A 53 -17.95 14.18 13.44
C ALA A 53 -16.87 15.11 12.86
N LYS A 54 -17.11 16.43 12.81
CA LYS A 54 -16.10 17.42 12.38
C LYS A 54 -14.95 17.55 13.38
N GLU A 55 -15.20 17.47 14.68
CA GLU A 55 -14.16 17.52 15.71
C GLU A 55 -13.23 16.31 15.63
N ILE A 56 -13.78 15.09 15.55
CA ILE A 56 -13.00 13.86 15.38
C ILE A 56 -12.25 13.90 14.04
N PHE A 57 -12.87 14.38 12.96
CA PHE A 57 -12.20 14.56 11.67
C PHE A 57 -11.01 15.53 11.76
N ALA A 58 -11.10 16.61 12.53
CA ALA A 58 -10.01 17.55 12.75
C ALA A 58 -8.95 17.07 13.76
N SER A 59 -9.18 15.93 14.43
CA SER A 59 -8.25 15.31 15.38
C SER A 59 -7.16 14.49 14.68
N LYS A 60 -6.15 14.02 15.43
CA LYS A 60 -5.13 13.09 14.93
C LYS A 60 -5.59 11.62 14.86
N SER A 61 -6.81 11.30 15.29
CA SER A 61 -7.26 9.91 15.32
C SER A 61 -7.26 9.32 13.90
N PRO A 62 -6.48 8.26 13.63
CA PRO A 62 -6.49 7.59 12.34
C PRO A 62 -7.79 6.82 12.13
N ASP A 63 -8.36 6.32 13.22
CA ASP A 63 -9.65 5.63 13.29
C ASP A 63 -10.73 6.67 13.58
N LEU A 64 -11.66 6.82 12.65
CA LEU A 64 -12.80 7.71 12.80
C LEU A 64 -13.94 6.96 13.46
N ASP A 65 -13.78 6.67 14.76
CA ASP A 65 -14.85 6.10 15.56
C ASP A 65 -15.85 7.17 15.99
N PHE A 66 -16.87 7.37 15.18
CA PHE A 66 -17.96 8.30 15.48
C PHE A 66 -19.05 7.69 16.37
N THR A 67 -18.89 6.43 16.80
CA THR A 67 -19.90 5.72 17.60
C THR A 67 -19.69 5.92 19.09
N THR A 68 -18.59 6.56 19.49
CA THR A 68 -18.28 6.79 20.89
C THR A 68 -19.26 7.79 21.51
N PRO A 69 -19.66 7.60 22.79
CA PRO A 69 -20.48 8.55 23.53
C PRO A 69 -19.82 9.92 23.73
N GLU A 70 -18.61 10.13 23.23
CA GLU A 70 -17.89 11.41 23.26
C GLU A 70 -18.45 12.38 22.20
N VAL A 71 -19.18 11.87 21.19
CA VAL A 71 -19.92 12.64 20.18
C VAL A 71 -21.25 13.13 20.80
N GLY A 72 -21.16 14.08 21.74
CA GLY A 72 -22.30 14.66 22.46
C GLY A 72 -22.57 14.00 23.81
N ASN A 73 -23.32 14.66 24.72
CA ASN A 73 -23.66 14.11 26.04
C ASN A 73 -24.70 12.96 25.95
N TRP A 74 -24.28 11.81 25.42
CA TRP A 74 -25.16 10.66 25.17
C TRP A 74 -24.88 9.58 26.20
N GLU A 75 -25.94 9.00 26.74
CA GLU A 75 -25.83 7.91 27.71
C GLU A 75 -25.92 6.57 26.98
N ALA A 76 -24.79 5.87 26.90
CA ALA A 76 -24.75 4.47 26.50
C ALA A 76 -25.47 3.62 27.55
N LEU A 77 -26.34 2.73 27.08
CA LEU A 77 -27.11 1.87 27.97
C LEU A 77 -26.29 0.64 28.36
N THR A 78 -26.29 0.32 29.65
CA THR A 78 -25.65 -0.87 30.20
C THR A 78 -26.61 -2.04 30.19
N TRP A 79 -26.21 -3.16 29.59
CA TRP A 79 -27.05 -4.35 29.48
C TRP A 79 -27.17 -5.13 30.80
N ASP A 80 -28.39 -5.52 31.18
CA ASP A 80 -28.61 -6.44 32.30
C ASP A 80 -28.30 -7.88 31.86
N PRO A 81 -27.38 -8.62 32.52
CA PRO A 81 -27.00 -9.96 32.10
C PRO A 81 -28.14 -10.96 32.26
N VAL A 82 -28.42 -11.73 31.20
CA VAL A 82 -29.32 -12.89 31.18
C VAL A 82 -28.53 -14.19 31.10
N VAL A 83 -27.48 -14.20 30.26
CA VAL A 83 -26.50 -15.29 30.13
C VAL A 83 -25.11 -14.68 30.04
N GLY A 84 -24.14 -15.29 30.72
CA GLY A 84 -22.77 -14.77 30.80
C GLY A 84 -22.67 -13.58 31.76
N GLU A 85 -21.44 -13.18 32.07
CA GLU A 85 -21.18 -12.10 33.03
C GLU A 85 -21.05 -10.73 32.35
N SER A 86 -20.49 -10.67 31.14
CA SER A 86 -20.27 -9.43 30.39
C SER A 86 -20.13 -9.67 28.88
N PRO A 87 -20.54 -8.70 28.03
CA PRO A 87 -20.36 -8.75 26.58
C PRO A 87 -18.89 -8.75 26.13
N ASP A 88 -17.95 -8.32 26.98
CA ASP A 88 -16.52 -8.15 26.66
C ASP A 88 -15.67 -9.40 26.97
N THR A 89 -16.33 -10.52 27.28
CA THR A 89 -15.65 -11.80 27.59
C THR A 89 -15.47 -12.63 26.32
N THR A 90 -14.47 -13.53 26.33
CA THR A 90 -14.31 -14.56 25.29
C THR A 90 -15.38 -15.65 25.36
N SER A 91 -16.53 -15.40 25.98
CA SER A 91 -17.64 -16.33 26.13
C SER A 91 -18.93 -15.69 25.62
N SER A 92 -19.90 -16.50 25.21
CA SER A 92 -21.18 -15.97 24.74
C SER A 92 -21.92 -15.22 25.84
N PHE A 93 -22.53 -14.09 25.49
CA PHE A 93 -23.26 -13.19 26.38
C PHE A 93 -24.63 -12.84 25.80
N ILE A 94 -25.64 -12.78 26.67
CA ILE A 94 -26.96 -12.27 26.34
C ILE A 94 -27.34 -11.23 27.39
N GLY A 95 -27.53 -9.99 26.94
CA GLY A 95 -27.94 -8.85 27.74
C GLY A 95 -29.37 -8.42 27.44
N LYS A 96 -30.04 -7.82 28.43
CA LYS A 96 -31.43 -7.36 28.36
C LYS A 96 -31.58 -5.92 28.82
N LEU A 97 -32.53 -5.21 28.22
CA LEU A 97 -33.05 -3.92 28.69
C LEU A 97 -34.58 -3.87 28.55
N ASP A 98 -35.26 -3.23 29.51
CA ASP A 98 -36.70 -2.98 29.47
C ASP A 98 -37.00 -1.50 29.15
N LEU A 99 -37.28 -1.18 27.89
CA LEU A 99 -37.33 0.20 27.37
C LEU A 99 -38.71 0.55 26.81
N ASP A 100 -39.19 1.77 27.04
CA ASP A 100 -40.38 2.31 26.36
C ASP A 100 -39.94 3.01 25.07
N LEU A 101 -39.76 2.24 23.99
CA LEU A 101 -39.12 2.71 22.77
C LEU A 101 -39.95 3.79 22.04
N ASP A 102 -41.27 3.77 22.22
CA ASP A 102 -42.21 4.67 21.57
C ASP A 102 -42.65 5.85 22.47
N GLY A 103 -42.27 5.84 23.75
CA GLY A 103 -42.69 6.84 24.74
C GLY A 103 -44.19 6.78 25.07
N ASN A 104 -44.81 5.62 24.93
CA ASN A 104 -46.26 5.43 25.09
C ASN A 104 -46.64 4.69 26.38
N GLY A 105 -45.67 4.44 27.27
CA GLY A 105 -45.80 3.72 28.53
C GLY A 105 -45.71 2.20 28.40
N LYS A 106 -45.62 1.64 27.19
CA LYS A 106 -45.46 0.20 26.96
C LYS A 106 -43.98 -0.14 26.82
N LYS A 107 -43.45 -0.93 27.75
CA LYS A 107 -42.06 -1.41 27.67
C LYS A 107 -41.91 -2.60 26.73
N GLN A 108 -40.87 -2.56 25.90
CA GLN A 108 -40.33 -3.65 25.10
C GLN A 108 -39.12 -4.26 25.81
N VAL A 109 -38.81 -5.51 25.47
CA VAL A 109 -37.58 -6.15 25.90
C VAL A 109 -36.58 -6.10 24.75
N VAL A 110 -35.51 -5.31 24.91
CA VAL A 110 -34.41 -5.23 23.96
C VAL A 110 -33.31 -6.19 24.39
N ILE A 111 -32.82 -6.98 23.44
CA ILE A 111 -31.79 -8.00 23.68
C ILE A 111 -30.57 -7.70 22.85
N TYR A 112 -29.41 -7.81 23.50
CA TYR A 112 -28.11 -7.87 22.85
C TYR A 112 -27.52 -9.27 23.02
N ARG A 113 -27.08 -9.86 21.91
CA ARG A 113 -26.49 -11.20 21.86
C ARG A 113 -25.07 -11.08 21.28
N SER A 114 -24.10 -11.57 22.03
CA SER A 114 -22.67 -11.62 21.66
C SER A 114 -22.24 -13.08 21.70
N ASP A 115 -21.97 -13.68 20.55
CA ASP A 115 -21.62 -15.11 20.44
C ASP A 115 -20.11 -15.27 20.32
N GLN A 116 -19.51 -16.14 21.13
CA GLN A 116 -18.09 -16.44 21.01
C GLN A 116 -17.80 -17.08 19.64
N PHE A 117 -17.03 -16.39 18.80
CA PHE A 117 -16.60 -16.93 17.51
C PHE A 117 -15.16 -17.46 17.58
N ASN A 118 -14.21 -16.63 18.02
CA ASN A 118 -12.82 -17.04 18.17
C ASN A 118 -12.13 -16.22 19.28
N TRP A 119 -10.81 -16.42 19.42
CA TRP A 119 -10.00 -15.73 20.42
C TRP A 119 -9.82 -14.22 20.18
N LYS A 120 -10.20 -13.69 19.01
CA LYS A 120 -10.09 -12.28 18.62
C LYS A 120 -11.41 -11.50 18.68
N GLY A 121 -12.56 -12.16 18.85
CA GLY A 121 -13.83 -11.45 18.91
C GLY A 121 -15.08 -12.31 18.86
N ASN A 122 -16.20 -11.66 19.12
CA ASN A 122 -17.53 -12.25 19.14
C ASN A 122 -18.35 -11.78 17.93
N TRP A 123 -19.45 -12.47 17.65
CA TRP A 123 -20.46 -12.01 16.70
C TRP A 123 -21.61 -11.32 17.44
N HIS A 124 -22.05 -10.19 16.91
CA HIS A 124 -22.97 -9.28 17.59
C HIS A 124 -24.32 -9.21 16.88
N TYR A 125 -25.40 -9.38 17.65
CA TYR A 125 -26.78 -9.35 17.18
C TYR A 125 -27.66 -8.60 18.17
N ALA A 126 -28.73 -7.98 17.69
CA ALA A 126 -29.68 -7.32 18.57
C ALA A 126 -31.14 -7.45 18.11
N TYR A 127 -32.04 -7.60 19.09
CA TYR A 127 -33.44 -7.97 18.87
C TYR A 127 -34.39 -7.20 19.80
N VAL A 128 -35.66 -7.11 19.41
CA VAL A 128 -36.75 -6.54 20.21
C VAL A 128 -37.89 -7.54 20.35
N PHE A 129 -38.28 -7.84 21.59
CA PHE A 129 -39.56 -8.49 21.92
C PHE A 129 -40.61 -7.45 22.29
N GLN A 130 -41.88 -7.69 21.92
CA GLN A 130 -42.94 -6.69 22.13
C GLN A 130 -43.36 -6.54 23.59
N SER A 131 -42.99 -7.50 24.45
CA SER A 131 -43.25 -7.46 25.89
C SER A 131 -42.39 -8.46 26.68
N GLU A 132 -42.28 -8.24 27.99
CA GLU A 132 -41.63 -9.15 28.93
C GLU A 132 -42.25 -10.56 28.93
N LYS A 133 -43.58 -10.64 28.73
CA LYS A 133 -44.30 -11.92 28.63
C LYS A 133 -43.79 -12.77 27.47
N GLU A 134 -43.55 -12.16 26.31
CA GLU A 134 -43.05 -12.86 25.12
C GLU A 134 -41.62 -13.32 25.32
N PHE A 135 -40.75 -12.45 25.86
CA PHE A 135 -39.38 -12.81 26.21
C PHE A 135 -39.33 -13.99 27.19
N ASN A 136 -40.09 -13.93 28.28
CA ASN A 136 -40.12 -15.01 29.28
C ASN A 136 -40.63 -16.33 28.71
N ALA A 137 -41.54 -16.31 27.73
CA ALA A 137 -41.98 -17.50 27.03
C ALA A 137 -40.90 -18.13 26.12
N ALA A 138 -39.95 -17.32 25.65
CA ALA A 138 -38.82 -17.75 24.81
C ALA A 138 -37.53 -18.05 25.59
N LEU A 139 -37.42 -17.60 26.85
CA LEU A 139 -36.18 -17.56 27.63
C LEU A 139 -35.39 -18.89 27.66
N GLU A 140 -36.07 -20.01 27.92
CA GLU A 140 -35.38 -21.31 28.00
C GLU A 140 -34.88 -21.79 26.63
N LYS A 141 -35.57 -21.43 25.54
CA LYS A 141 -35.09 -21.69 24.18
C LYS A 141 -33.90 -20.79 23.83
N ILE A 142 -33.97 -19.51 24.22
CA ILE A 142 -32.86 -18.55 24.03
C ILE A 142 -31.59 -19.08 24.69
N LYS A 143 -31.66 -19.49 25.96
CA LYS A 143 -30.51 -20.03 26.71
C LYS A 143 -29.90 -21.29 26.07
N GLY A 144 -30.69 -22.08 25.35
CA GLY A 144 -30.22 -23.31 24.69
C GLY A 144 -29.78 -23.13 23.23
N VAL A 145 -30.34 -22.16 22.51
CA VAL A 145 -30.13 -21.98 21.06
C VAL A 145 -29.18 -20.81 20.79
N TRP A 146 -29.42 -19.65 21.40
CA TRP A 146 -28.64 -18.44 21.14
C TRP A 146 -27.27 -18.45 21.82
N THR A 147 -27.00 -19.41 22.71
CA THR A 147 -25.67 -19.60 23.32
C THR A 147 -24.76 -20.52 22.50
N THR A 148 -25.28 -21.10 21.43
CA THR A 148 -24.53 -21.95 20.50
C THR A 148 -24.20 -21.17 19.22
N VAL A 149 -22.97 -21.31 18.71
CA VAL A 149 -22.52 -20.63 17.49
C VAL A 149 -23.44 -21.04 16.32
N PRO A 150 -24.03 -20.10 15.58
CA PRO A 150 -24.90 -20.41 14.45
C PRO A 150 -24.18 -21.31 13.42
N GLN A 151 -24.78 -22.46 13.07
CA GLN A 151 -24.25 -23.32 12.02
C GLN A 151 -24.54 -22.79 10.61
N ASP A 152 -25.59 -21.96 10.46
CA ASP A 152 -26.09 -21.49 9.17
C ASP A 152 -26.18 -19.94 9.13
N SER A 153 -25.46 -19.31 8.19
CA SER A 153 -25.44 -17.87 7.86
C SER A 153 -24.96 -16.89 8.95
N GLN A 154 -23.92 -16.11 8.63
CA GLN A 154 -23.44 -14.99 9.46
C GLN A 154 -24.41 -13.81 9.48
N TYR A 155 -25.28 -13.67 8.47
CA TYR A 155 -26.20 -12.53 8.37
C TYR A 155 -27.65 -13.03 8.36
N PRO A 156 -28.26 -13.25 9.54
CA PRO A 156 -29.67 -13.60 9.64
C PRO A 156 -30.55 -12.49 9.07
N SER A 157 -31.59 -12.85 8.31
CA SER A 157 -32.48 -11.87 7.69
C SER A 157 -33.57 -11.41 8.69
N PRO A 158 -33.81 -10.09 8.84
CA PRO A 158 -34.78 -9.55 9.79
C PRO A 158 -36.23 -9.71 9.30
N LYS A 159 -36.46 -10.30 8.11
CA LYS A 159 -37.79 -10.57 7.55
C LYS A 159 -38.57 -11.64 8.32
N LYS A 160 -37.90 -12.46 9.13
CA LYS A 160 -38.52 -13.48 9.97
C LYS A 160 -38.07 -13.27 11.41
N PRO A 161 -38.99 -13.04 12.35
CA PRO A 161 -38.64 -12.95 13.77
C PRO A 161 -37.96 -14.25 14.26
N ASP A 162 -36.86 -14.11 14.99
CA ASP A 162 -36.15 -15.25 15.59
C ASP A 162 -36.65 -15.46 17.02
N LEU A 163 -37.17 -16.66 17.30
CA LEU A 163 -37.85 -16.99 18.56
C LEU A 163 -38.93 -15.98 18.98
N GLY A 164 -39.53 -15.26 18.02
CA GLY A 164 -40.53 -14.22 18.25
C GLY A 164 -39.98 -12.81 18.45
N ALA A 165 -38.65 -12.63 18.40
CA ALA A 165 -37.98 -11.34 18.48
C ALA A 165 -37.72 -10.75 17.09
N GLN A 166 -37.97 -9.45 16.93
CA GLN A 166 -37.65 -8.72 15.71
C GLN A 166 -36.18 -8.30 15.73
N GLN A 167 -35.39 -8.74 14.75
CA GLN A 167 -33.99 -8.34 14.62
C GLN A 167 -33.90 -6.89 14.12
N TYR A 168 -32.96 -6.14 14.69
CA TYR A 168 -32.57 -4.81 14.22
C TYR A 168 -31.06 -4.62 14.02
N TYR A 169 -30.25 -5.62 14.37
CA TYR A 169 -28.80 -5.63 14.14
C TYR A 169 -28.29 -7.06 13.88
N PRO A 170 -27.39 -7.31 12.91
CA PRO A 170 -26.69 -6.36 12.01
C PRO A 170 -27.52 -5.92 10.78
N SER A 171 -28.78 -6.31 10.73
CA SER A 171 -29.74 -5.85 9.72
C SER A 171 -31.12 -5.67 10.34
N ALA A 172 -31.90 -4.74 9.79
CA ALA A 172 -33.21 -4.35 10.30
C ALA A 172 -34.25 -4.19 9.19
N ILE A 173 -35.51 -4.17 9.57
CA ILE A 173 -36.62 -3.73 8.71
C ILE A 173 -36.92 -2.26 9.01
N ALA A 174 -36.94 -1.41 7.99
CA ALA A 174 -37.34 -0.02 8.12
C ALA A 174 -38.88 0.13 8.13
N ASP A 175 -39.37 1.31 8.51
CA ASP A 175 -40.81 1.59 8.58
C ASP A 175 -41.55 1.41 7.23
N ASP A 176 -40.83 1.56 6.11
CA ASP A 176 -41.32 1.31 4.76
C ASP A 176 -41.25 -0.17 4.33
N LYS A 177 -40.87 -1.05 5.26
CA LYS A 177 -40.68 -2.50 5.11
C LYS A 177 -39.49 -2.91 4.25
N THR A 178 -38.60 -1.99 3.91
CA THR A 178 -37.33 -2.33 3.27
C THR A 178 -36.35 -2.92 4.28
N GLU A 179 -35.45 -3.78 3.79
CA GLU A 179 -34.40 -4.36 4.61
C GLU A 179 -33.15 -3.48 4.49
N HIS A 180 -32.60 -3.08 5.64
CA HIS A 180 -31.41 -2.26 5.75
C HIS A 180 -30.31 -3.04 6.44
N GLN A 181 -29.10 -2.98 5.89
CA GLN A 181 -27.91 -3.42 6.62
C GLN A 181 -27.54 -2.33 7.63
N THR A 182 -27.59 -2.67 8.91
CA THR A 182 -27.35 -1.77 10.02
C THR A 182 -26.00 -2.01 10.69
N GLY A 183 -25.19 -2.95 10.19
CA GLY A 183 -23.82 -3.18 10.60
C GLY A 183 -23.24 -4.47 10.04
N ASP A 184 -22.14 -4.90 10.64
CA ASP A 184 -21.54 -6.21 10.45
C ASP A 184 -21.63 -7.01 11.76
N VAL A 185 -21.70 -8.33 11.71
CA VAL A 185 -21.66 -9.16 12.93
C VAL A 185 -20.36 -8.97 13.70
N TRP A 186 -19.27 -8.57 13.06
CA TRP A 186 -17.99 -8.27 13.70
C TRP A 186 -17.92 -6.87 14.31
N ALA A 187 -18.93 -6.03 14.06
CA ALA A 187 -18.99 -4.69 14.60
C ALA A 187 -19.77 -4.68 15.92
N GLU A 188 -19.23 -3.97 16.90
CA GLU A 188 -19.90 -3.75 18.19
C GLU A 188 -21.18 -2.94 18.01
N HIS A 189 -22.17 -3.23 18.86
CA HIS A 189 -23.45 -2.54 18.86
C HIS A 189 -23.63 -1.75 20.15
N THR A 190 -23.81 -0.44 20.02
CA THR A 190 -24.06 0.47 21.15
C THR A 190 -25.44 1.12 20.99
N LEU A 191 -26.31 0.90 21.98
CA LEU A 191 -27.62 1.54 22.07
C LEU A 191 -27.54 2.75 23.01
N LEU A 192 -28.06 3.88 22.55
CA LEU A 192 -27.92 5.19 23.17
C LEU A 192 -29.30 5.79 23.44
N SER A 193 -29.42 6.58 24.50
CA SER A 193 -30.65 7.34 24.78
C SER A 193 -30.46 8.85 24.56
N TRP A 194 -31.45 9.50 23.95
CA TRP A 194 -31.49 10.95 23.76
C TRP A 194 -32.94 11.45 23.80
N HIS A 195 -33.24 12.39 24.70
CA HIS A 195 -34.61 12.93 24.92
C HIS A 195 -35.72 11.85 24.96
N ASN A 196 -35.49 10.77 25.73
CA ASN A 196 -36.43 9.63 25.88
C ASN A 196 -36.73 8.87 24.57
N LYS A 197 -35.84 8.96 23.59
CA LYS A 197 -35.81 8.10 22.40
C LYS A 197 -34.50 7.32 22.36
N TYR A 198 -34.49 6.23 21.60
CA TYR A 198 -33.37 5.30 21.54
C TYR A 198 -32.80 5.23 20.13
N TYR A 199 -31.48 5.34 20.06
CA TYR A 199 -30.74 5.39 18.81
C TYR A 199 -29.53 4.48 18.86
N PHE A 200 -29.06 4.08 17.70
CA PHE A 200 -27.81 3.37 17.56
C PHE A 200 -27.16 3.74 16.22
N PHE A 201 -25.84 3.73 16.19
CA PHE A 201 -25.11 3.92 14.95
C PHE A 201 -25.07 2.63 14.16
N ALA A 202 -24.95 2.75 12.84
CA ALA A 202 -24.56 1.62 12.01
C ALA A 202 -23.22 1.05 12.54
N GLY A 203 -23.17 -0.26 12.77
CA GLY A 203 -21.98 -0.91 13.30
C GLY A 203 -20.84 -0.83 12.29
N ASN A 204 -19.66 -0.43 12.76
CA ASN A 204 -18.43 -0.39 11.97
C ASN A 204 -17.35 -1.30 12.57
N THR A 205 -16.64 -2.03 11.72
CA THR A 205 -15.44 -2.76 12.11
C THR A 205 -14.25 -1.81 12.23
N ALA A 206 -13.16 -2.25 12.85
CA ALA A 206 -11.91 -1.48 12.84
C ALA A 206 -11.44 -1.14 11.41
N PHE A 207 -11.74 -1.99 10.42
CA PHE A 207 -11.42 -1.73 9.02
C PHE A 207 -12.30 -0.64 8.40
N ASP A 208 -13.60 -0.64 8.73
CA ASP A 208 -14.53 0.40 8.28
C ASP A 208 -14.16 1.76 8.88
N ARG A 209 -13.64 1.81 10.12
CA ARG A 209 -13.17 3.03 10.79
C ARG A 209 -11.94 3.67 10.11
N LEU A 210 -11.19 2.89 9.33
CA LEU A 210 -10.07 3.39 8.51
C LEU A 210 -10.52 3.98 7.17
N HIS A 211 -11.69 3.56 6.67
CA HIS A 211 -12.31 4.06 5.43
C HIS A 211 -13.78 4.48 5.61
N PRO A 212 -14.16 5.31 6.61
CA PRO A 212 -15.58 5.52 6.87
C PRO A 212 -16.14 6.48 5.82
N PHE A 213 -16.93 5.94 4.91
CA PHE A 213 -17.58 6.72 3.86
C PHE A 213 -18.86 7.40 4.38
N GLU A 214 -19.59 6.73 5.27
CA GLU A 214 -20.87 7.18 5.80
C GLU A 214 -21.06 6.69 7.24
N LEU A 215 -21.50 7.59 8.11
CA LEU A 215 -22.03 7.32 9.43
C LEU A 215 -23.55 7.41 9.35
N SER A 216 -24.25 6.34 9.69
CA SER A 216 -25.72 6.34 9.76
C SER A 216 -26.15 6.17 11.21
N LEU A 217 -27.09 7.00 11.65
CA LEU A 217 -27.73 6.91 12.97
C LEU A 217 -29.18 6.49 12.76
N TYR A 218 -29.56 5.39 13.39
CA TYR A 218 -30.91 4.85 13.32
C TYR A 218 -31.64 5.08 14.64
N ARG A 219 -32.91 5.45 14.55
CA ARG A 219 -33.86 5.41 15.66
C ARG A 219 -34.51 4.02 15.69
N LEU A 220 -34.59 3.42 16.88
CA LEU A 220 -35.28 2.16 17.12
C LEU A 220 -36.71 2.40 17.62
N HIS A 221 -37.68 1.67 17.07
CA HIS A 221 -39.11 1.75 17.44
C HIS A 221 -39.60 0.50 18.17
N GLY A 222 -40.73 0.59 18.87
CA GLY A 222 -41.25 -0.48 19.73
C GLY A 222 -41.61 -1.79 19.01
N ASN A 223 -41.94 -1.72 17.73
CA ASN A 223 -42.19 -2.90 16.89
C ASN A 223 -40.88 -3.59 16.41
N GLY A 224 -39.71 -3.03 16.73
CA GLY A 224 -38.41 -3.49 16.25
C GLY A 224 -38.03 -3.01 14.85
N THR A 225 -38.80 -2.10 14.23
CA THR A 225 -38.39 -1.41 12.99
C THR A 225 -37.50 -0.21 13.29
N ILE A 226 -36.87 0.30 12.24
CA ILE A 226 -35.97 1.44 12.33
C ILE A 226 -36.37 2.58 11.38
N SER A 227 -35.94 3.79 11.74
CA SER A 227 -35.91 4.93 10.83
C SER A 227 -34.54 5.60 10.88
N GLU A 228 -33.96 5.93 9.74
CA GLU A 228 -32.70 6.66 9.67
C GLU A 228 -32.91 8.12 10.13
N ALA A 229 -32.27 8.50 11.24
CA ALA A 229 -32.38 9.83 11.82
C ALA A 229 -31.39 10.80 11.15
N CYS A 230 -30.13 10.38 11.05
CA CYS A 230 -29.04 11.20 10.54
C CYS A 230 -28.10 10.35 9.69
N ARG A 231 -27.58 10.94 8.62
CA ARG A 231 -26.44 10.39 7.89
C ARG A 231 -25.39 11.46 7.65
N VAL A 232 -24.17 11.19 8.08
CA VAL A 232 -23.00 12.04 7.84
C VAL A 232 -22.08 11.32 6.87
N GLY A 233 -21.72 11.95 5.77
CA GLY A 233 -20.77 11.41 4.80
C GLY A 233 -19.63 12.39 4.51
N ILE A 234 -18.54 11.89 3.94
CA ILE A 234 -17.42 12.71 3.47
C ILE A 234 -17.52 12.83 1.95
N LYS A 235 -18.30 13.80 1.48
CA LYS A 235 -18.50 14.03 0.04
C LYS A 235 -17.20 14.56 -0.57
N GLY A 236 -16.77 13.94 -1.67
CA GLY A 236 -15.57 14.37 -2.40
C GLY A 236 -14.30 13.59 -2.06
N ASP A 237 -14.34 12.61 -1.14
CA ASP A 237 -13.13 11.86 -0.72
C ASP A 237 -12.46 11.14 -1.89
N LYS A 238 -13.25 10.48 -2.75
CA LYS A 238 -12.73 9.78 -3.93
C LYS A 238 -12.05 10.75 -4.89
N GLU A 239 -12.62 11.93 -5.09
CA GLU A 239 -12.09 12.99 -5.94
C GLU A 239 -10.81 13.60 -5.34
N ALA A 240 -10.79 13.83 -4.03
CA ALA A 240 -9.61 14.32 -3.32
C ALA A 240 -8.45 13.31 -3.41
N TYR A 241 -8.73 12.03 -3.18
CA TYR A 241 -7.74 10.97 -3.32
C TYR A 241 -7.24 10.82 -4.76
N ALA A 242 -8.12 10.85 -5.76
CA ALA A 242 -7.72 10.83 -7.18
C ALA A 242 -6.82 12.03 -7.53
N LYS A 243 -7.13 13.22 -7.01
CA LYS A 243 -6.32 14.42 -7.19
C LYS A 243 -4.97 14.34 -6.48
N PHE A 244 -4.93 13.73 -5.30
CA PHE A 244 -3.69 13.45 -4.58
C PHE A 244 -2.79 12.49 -5.38
N LEU A 245 -3.34 11.39 -5.90
CA LEU A 245 -2.60 10.46 -6.77
C LEU A 245 -2.10 11.11 -8.07
N ALA A 246 -2.87 12.03 -8.64
CA ALA A 246 -2.49 12.78 -9.84
C ALA A 246 -1.44 13.89 -9.56
N THR A 247 -1.08 14.11 -8.29
CA THR A 247 -0.05 15.08 -7.94
C THR A 247 1.32 14.57 -8.41
N PRO A 248 2.12 15.37 -9.15
CA PRO A 248 3.42 14.95 -9.65
C PRO A 248 4.33 14.34 -8.56
N GLY A 249 4.85 13.14 -8.79
CA GLY A 249 5.71 12.41 -7.85
C GLY A 249 4.95 11.54 -6.83
N VAL A 250 3.69 11.86 -6.52
CA VAL A 250 2.91 11.14 -5.50
C VAL A 250 2.44 9.78 -6.02
N GLY A 251 1.76 9.75 -7.17
CA GLY A 251 1.24 8.50 -7.73
C GLY A 251 2.33 7.49 -8.07
N SER A 252 3.50 7.95 -8.52
CA SER A 252 4.65 7.09 -8.80
C SER A 252 5.31 6.55 -7.53
N LEU A 253 5.46 7.35 -6.47
CA LEU A 253 5.92 6.85 -5.16
C LEU A 253 4.96 5.78 -4.63
N ILE A 254 3.65 6.06 -4.60
CA ILE A 254 2.64 5.12 -4.11
C ILE A 254 2.70 3.79 -4.89
N LYS A 255 2.88 3.85 -6.21
CA LYS A 255 3.06 2.66 -7.04
C LYS A 255 4.30 1.84 -6.62
N VAL A 256 5.42 2.51 -6.34
CA VAL A 256 6.66 1.83 -5.94
C VAL A 256 6.53 1.20 -4.55
N ILE A 257 6.03 1.93 -3.55
CA ILE A 257 5.88 1.38 -2.20
C ILE A 257 4.84 0.25 -2.13
N ARG A 258 3.82 0.24 -2.99
CA ARG A 258 2.90 -0.91 -3.15
C ARG A 258 3.57 -2.12 -3.78
N THR A 259 4.56 -1.90 -4.62
CA THR A 259 5.32 -2.99 -5.27
C THR A 259 6.28 -3.65 -4.27
N MET A 260 6.89 -2.86 -3.38
CA MET A 260 7.82 -3.34 -2.36
C MET A 260 7.13 -3.88 -1.10
N GLY A 261 6.15 -3.14 -0.57
CA GLY A 261 5.41 -3.46 0.64
C GLY A 261 4.01 -4.01 0.34
N ALA A 262 3.91 -4.99 -0.55
CA ALA A 262 2.65 -5.73 -0.72
C ALA A 262 2.44 -6.68 0.46
N GLY A 263 1.22 -6.79 0.98
CA GLY A 263 0.90 -7.67 2.11
C GLY A 263 1.11 -9.17 1.87
N GLY A 264 1.53 -9.57 0.66
CA GLY A 264 1.75 -10.94 0.25
C GLY A 264 0.47 -11.64 -0.21
N GLU A 265 0.47 -12.97 -0.17
CA GLU A 265 -0.69 -13.78 -0.54
C GLU A 265 -1.85 -13.60 0.45
N ASP A 266 -3.07 -13.56 -0.07
CA ASP A 266 -4.29 -13.53 0.73
C ASP A 266 -4.70 -14.96 1.17
N CYS A 267 -3.90 -15.56 2.05
CA CYS A 267 -4.11 -16.93 2.53
C CYS A 267 -4.26 -17.03 4.05
N GLY A 268 -4.98 -18.06 4.51
CA GLY A 268 -5.35 -18.27 5.91
C GLY A 268 -6.66 -17.59 6.31
N THR A 269 -7.21 -17.97 7.47
CA THR A 269 -8.52 -17.50 7.95
C THR A 269 -8.59 -16.01 8.30
N MET A 270 -7.44 -15.33 8.34
CA MET A 270 -7.30 -13.94 8.78
C MET A 270 -7.04 -12.95 7.64
N HIS A 271 -6.78 -13.42 6.41
CA HIS A 271 -6.56 -12.54 5.26
C HIS A 271 -5.54 -11.40 5.53
N SER A 272 -4.43 -11.71 6.21
CA SER A 272 -3.53 -10.69 6.79
C SER A 272 -2.88 -9.78 5.77
N GLY A 273 -2.58 -10.29 4.57
CA GLY A 273 -2.05 -9.47 3.48
C GLY A 273 -3.07 -8.44 2.97
N LEU A 274 -4.33 -8.85 2.84
CA LEU A 274 -5.42 -7.94 2.48
C LEU A 274 -5.66 -6.89 3.57
N GLN A 275 -5.58 -7.29 4.84
CA GLN A 275 -5.69 -6.36 5.97
C GLN A 275 -4.57 -5.32 5.97
N HIS A 276 -3.32 -5.75 5.74
CA HIS A 276 -2.18 -4.85 5.59
C HIS A 276 -2.41 -3.83 4.46
N ASP A 277 -2.78 -4.32 3.28
CA ASP A 277 -2.95 -3.46 2.11
C ASP A 277 -4.12 -2.49 2.26
N ALA A 278 -5.19 -2.90 2.95
CA ALA A 278 -6.32 -2.05 3.28
C ALA A 278 -5.95 -0.93 4.27
N GLN A 279 -5.14 -1.23 5.30
CA GLN A 279 -4.65 -0.24 6.25
C GLN A 279 -3.75 0.79 5.56
N ALA A 280 -2.83 0.33 4.72
CA ALA A 280 -1.95 1.20 3.98
C ALA A 280 -2.71 2.07 2.97
N ALA A 281 -3.73 1.51 2.30
CA ALA A 281 -4.61 2.28 1.42
C ALA A 281 -5.43 3.35 2.20
N ALA A 282 -5.76 3.09 3.47
CA ALA A 282 -6.42 4.08 4.32
C ALA A 282 -5.51 5.26 4.63
N ALA A 283 -4.24 5.01 4.94
CA ALA A 283 -3.24 6.05 5.14
C ALA A 283 -3.09 6.94 3.89
N GLU A 284 -3.11 6.33 2.69
CA GLU A 284 -3.09 7.07 1.43
C GLU A 284 -4.31 8.00 1.25
N ARG A 285 -5.51 7.55 1.62
CA ARG A 285 -6.72 8.42 1.61
C ARG A 285 -6.62 9.53 2.65
N ARG A 286 -6.16 9.22 3.86
CA ARG A 286 -5.96 10.23 4.92
C ARG A 286 -4.91 11.26 4.49
N ALA A 287 -3.86 10.91 3.78
CA ALA A 287 -2.92 11.90 3.26
C ALA A 287 -3.60 12.90 2.30
N ALA A 288 -4.61 12.46 1.55
CA ALA A 288 -5.37 13.32 0.64
C ALA A 288 -6.38 14.23 1.37
N SER A 289 -7.04 13.74 2.41
CA SER A 289 -8.18 14.41 3.08
C SER A 289 -7.89 14.95 4.49
N ARG A 290 -7.05 14.25 5.26
CA ARG A 290 -6.68 14.52 6.67
C ARG A 290 -5.18 14.27 6.91
N PRO A 291 -4.26 15.02 6.26
CA PRO A 291 -2.82 14.78 6.35
C PRO A 291 -2.20 14.94 7.75
N TRP A 292 -2.95 15.46 8.72
CA TRP A 292 -2.58 15.48 10.15
C TRP A 292 -2.81 14.15 10.88
N ALA A 293 -3.37 13.13 10.20
CA ALA A 293 -3.74 11.84 10.76
C ALA A 293 -3.35 10.65 9.85
N VAL A 294 -2.23 10.72 9.12
CA VAL A 294 -1.83 9.64 8.19
C VAL A 294 -1.38 8.39 8.98
N SER A 295 -0.48 8.58 9.95
CA SER A 295 0.07 7.49 10.77
C SER A 295 -0.97 6.80 11.65
N ILE A 296 -0.86 5.47 11.76
CA ILE A 296 -1.62 4.63 12.69
C ILE A 296 -0.90 4.40 14.03
N GLU A 297 0.30 4.95 14.22
CA GLU A 297 1.00 4.90 15.51
C GLU A 297 0.22 5.53 16.66
N GLN A 298 -0.82 6.31 16.37
CA GLN A 298 -1.63 6.99 17.38
C GLN A 298 -2.91 6.22 17.74
N ASN A 299 -3.13 5.03 17.16
CA ASN A 299 -4.18 4.12 17.61
C ASN A 299 -3.75 3.46 18.93
N SER A 300 -4.66 3.33 19.90
CA SER A 300 -4.41 2.72 21.22
C SER A 300 -3.82 1.31 21.15
N MET A 301 -4.11 0.53 20.10
CA MET A 301 -3.56 -0.81 19.92
C MET A 301 -2.11 -0.85 19.43
N THR A 302 -1.64 0.22 18.78
CA THR A 302 -0.31 0.33 18.15
C THR A 302 0.51 1.50 18.71
N ALA A 303 -0.03 2.20 19.71
CA ALA A 303 0.62 3.33 20.37
C ALA A 303 1.97 2.94 20.97
N GLY A 304 3.04 3.63 20.53
CA GLY A 304 4.40 3.37 20.97
C GLY A 304 5.09 2.18 20.29
N ASN A 305 4.50 1.66 19.20
CA ASN A 305 5.01 0.49 18.52
C ASN A 305 5.75 0.85 17.22
N PRO A 306 7.06 0.55 17.06
CA PRO A 306 7.86 0.97 15.90
C PRO A 306 7.61 0.14 14.63
N TYR A 307 6.43 -0.47 14.52
CA TYR A 307 6.04 -1.29 13.36
C TYR A 307 5.83 -0.45 12.10
N TYR A 308 5.24 0.74 12.23
CA TYR A 308 4.76 1.55 11.10
C TYR A 308 5.52 2.87 10.91
N VAL A 309 6.75 2.91 11.41
CA VAL A 309 7.61 4.11 11.38
C VAL A 309 8.58 4.00 10.20
N PHE A 310 8.72 5.05 9.40
CA PHE A 310 9.81 5.15 8.43
C PHE A 310 10.99 5.95 9.04
N ASP A 311 11.83 5.27 9.79
CA ASP A 311 13.04 5.81 10.43
C ASP A 311 14.32 5.15 9.88
N ASP A 312 15.46 5.42 10.52
CA ASP A 312 16.74 4.84 10.11
C ASP A 312 16.78 3.30 10.28
N ARG A 313 16.00 2.75 11.22
CA ARG A 313 15.84 1.30 11.36
C ARG A 313 15.10 0.73 10.15
N THR A 314 14.03 1.39 9.70
CA THR A 314 13.30 0.97 8.49
C THR A 314 14.16 1.09 7.23
N LYS A 315 14.88 2.20 7.07
CA LYS A 315 15.83 2.36 5.96
C LYS A 315 16.88 1.25 5.98
N LYS A 316 17.44 0.92 7.15
CA LYS A 316 18.47 -0.11 7.26
C LYS A 316 17.95 -1.52 6.94
N TYR A 317 16.73 -1.84 7.38
CA TYR A 317 16.08 -3.09 7.03
C TYR A 317 15.84 -3.19 5.53
N LEU A 318 15.32 -2.14 4.90
CA LEU A 318 15.09 -2.10 3.47
C LEU A 318 16.41 -2.16 2.68
N GLU A 319 17.49 -1.55 3.18
CA GLU A 319 18.83 -1.68 2.61
C GLU A 319 19.29 -3.14 2.64
N TYR A 320 19.15 -3.84 3.77
CA TYR A 320 19.50 -5.26 3.88
C TYR A 320 18.64 -6.16 2.99
N TRP A 321 17.32 -5.96 3.01
CA TRP A 321 16.39 -6.63 2.09
C TRP A 321 16.79 -6.41 0.62
N SER A 322 17.24 -5.20 0.29
CA SER A 322 17.65 -4.86 -1.07
C SER A 322 18.86 -5.67 -1.56
N LEU A 323 19.63 -6.30 -0.68
CA LEU A 323 20.81 -7.10 -1.04
C LEU A 323 20.49 -8.58 -1.28
N ASP A 324 19.28 -9.04 -0.97
CA ASP A 324 18.86 -10.44 -1.11
C ASP A 324 18.83 -10.88 -2.57
N ASP A 325 18.51 -9.95 -3.48
CA ASP A 325 18.54 -10.20 -4.92
C ASP A 325 18.59 -8.89 -5.75
N SER A 326 18.94 -9.05 -7.03
CA SER A 326 19.06 -7.95 -7.97
C SER A 326 17.76 -7.17 -8.27
N TRP A 327 16.60 -7.81 -8.17
CA TRP A 327 15.30 -7.15 -8.33
C TRP A 327 15.01 -6.27 -7.12
N SER A 328 15.16 -6.80 -5.90
CA SER A 328 14.97 -6.07 -4.64
C SER A 328 15.88 -4.84 -4.56
N ARG A 329 17.15 -4.98 -4.96
CA ARG A 329 18.09 -3.84 -5.06
C ARG A 329 17.58 -2.73 -5.94
N ARG A 330 17.09 -3.11 -7.12
CA ARG A 330 16.58 -2.18 -8.13
C ARG A 330 15.30 -1.51 -7.66
N GLU A 331 14.40 -2.20 -6.96
CA GLU A 331 13.22 -1.58 -6.37
C GLU A 331 13.60 -0.56 -5.29
N TYR A 332 14.50 -0.93 -4.38
CA TYR A 332 14.96 -0.06 -3.30
C TYR A 332 15.57 1.25 -3.82
N GLN A 333 16.52 1.18 -4.76
CA GLN A 333 17.12 2.37 -5.37
C GLN A 333 16.09 3.23 -6.09
N THR A 334 15.12 2.59 -6.75
CA THR A 334 14.05 3.30 -7.43
C THR A 334 13.16 4.01 -6.43
N PHE A 335 12.79 3.34 -5.35
CA PHE A 335 12.05 3.92 -4.24
C PHE A 335 12.72 5.17 -3.69
N GLU A 336 14.02 5.12 -3.39
CA GLU A 336 14.77 6.28 -2.88
C GLU A 336 14.69 7.49 -3.83
N GLU A 337 14.79 7.30 -5.16
CA GLU A 337 14.66 8.39 -6.13
C GLU A 337 13.25 8.98 -6.22
N HIS A 338 12.20 8.30 -5.72
CA HIS A 338 10.82 8.81 -5.72
C HIS A 338 10.46 9.62 -4.47
N ILE A 339 11.19 9.47 -3.35
CA ILE A 339 10.85 10.13 -2.07
C ILE A 339 10.84 11.65 -2.25
N ARG A 340 11.96 12.25 -2.64
CA ARG A 340 12.09 13.71 -2.71
C ARG A 340 11.13 14.36 -3.72
N PRO A 341 10.92 13.83 -4.93
CA PRO A 341 9.92 14.38 -5.84
C PRO A 341 8.49 14.27 -5.29
N ALA A 342 8.15 13.21 -4.54
CA ALA A 342 6.86 13.11 -3.87
C ALA A 342 6.72 14.16 -2.76
N GLU A 343 7.75 14.42 -1.96
CA GLU A 343 7.73 15.50 -0.95
C GLU A 343 7.46 16.87 -1.58
N VAL A 344 8.06 17.15 -2.74
CA VAL A 344 7.79 18.39 -3.49
C VAL A 344 6.33 18.42 -3.96
N GLY A 345 5.83 17.33 -4.52
CA GLY A 345 4.44 17.21 -4.96
C GLY A 345 3.44 17.37 -3.81
N VAL A 346 3.65 16.67 -2.70
CA VAL A 346 2.82 16.78 -1.49
C VAL A 346 2.88 18.21 -0.94
N ALA A 347 4.03 18.88 -0.93
CA ALA A 347 4.11 20.27 -0.49
C ALA A 347 3.26 21.22 -1.36
N GLU A 348 3.27 21.03 -2.68
CA GLU A 348 2.40 21.78 -3.60
C GLU A 348 0.92 21.47 -3.36
N TYR A 349 0.58 20.19 -3.13
CA TYR A 349 -0.77 19.75 -2.80
C TYR A 349 -1.26 20.37 -1.49
N LEU A 350 -0.45 20.34 -0.42
CA LEU A 350 -0.79 20.93 0.87
C LEU A 350 -0.97 22.45 0.79
N ALA A 351 -0.05 23.15 0.13
CA ALA A 351 -0.14 24.59 -0.07
C ALA A 351 -1.42 24.97 -0.84
N LYS A 352 -1.78 24.19 -1.85
CA LYS A 352 -2.94 24.46 -2.71
C LYS A 352 -4.25 24.03 -2.06
N GLU A 353 -4.39 22.76 -1.70
CA GLU A 353 -5.67 22.17 -1.28
C GLU A 353 -6.03 22.58 0.15
N PHE A 354 -5.05 22.67 1.06
CA PHE A 354 -5.27 23.04 2.46
C PHE A 354 -5.00 24.52 2.75
N ALA A 355 -4.65 25.31 1.72
CA ALA A 355 -4.26 26.71 1.85
C ALA A 355 -3.15 26.93 2.91
N MET A 356 -2.21 25.97 2.97
CA MET A 356 -1.09 25.98 3.90
C MET A 356 0.01 26.95 3.47
N GLU A 357 0.70 27.55 4.44
CA GLU A 357 1.88 28.38 4.17
C GLU A 357 3.00 27.54 3.51
N PRO A 358 3.66 28.01 2.43
CA PRO A 358 4.62 27.21 1.66
C PRO A 358 5.79 26.60 2.45
N GLY A 359 6.35 27.31 3.43
CA GLY A 359 7.41 26.79 4.31
C GLY A 359 6.92 25.62 5.17
N LYS A 360 5.77 25.80 5.84
CA LYS A 360 5.11 24.75 6.60
C LYS A 360 4.68 23.57 5.73
N ALA A 361 4.19 23.83 4.52
CA ALA A 361 3.82 22.80 3.55
C ALA A 361 5.00 21.90 3.18
N LYS A 362 6.20 22.46 3.03
CA LYS A 362 7.41 21.67 2.78
C LYS A 362 7.78 20.78 3.96
N SER A 363 7.76 21.32 5.19
CA SER A 363 8.10 20.50 6.38
C SER A 363 7.06 19.40 6.64
N GLU A 364 5.78 19.69 6.45
CA GLU A 364 4.71 18.71 6.64
C GLU A 364 4.67 17.68 5.51
N ALA A 365 5.07 18.05 4.29
CA ALA A 365 5.14 17.10 3.19
C ALA A 365 6.16 15.98 3.43
N VAL A 366 7.30 16.29 4.04
CA VAL A 366 8.28 15.26 4.46
C VAL A 366 7.60 14.28 5.42
N ARG A 367 7.00 14.79 6.51
CA ARG A 367 6.28 13.96 7.48
C ARG A 367 5.19 13.10 6.84
N VAL A 368 4.35 13.68 5.97
CA VAL A 368 3.28 12.95 5.28
C VAL A 368 3.83 11.84 4.39
N VAL A 369 4.92 12.09 3.66
CA VAL A 369 5.57 11.08 2.83
C VAL A 369 6.17 9.97 3.68
N GLU A 370 6.86 10.30 4.78
CA GLU A 370 7.39 9.31 5.72
C GLU A 370 6.28 8.44 6.33
N GLU A 371 5.15 9.03 6.73
CA GLU A 371 4.00 8.30 7.28
C GLU A 371 3.31 7.40 6.23
N LEU A 372 3.28 7.81 4.96
CA LEU A 372 2.80 6.96 3.86
C LEU A 372 3.70 5.74 3.63
N ILE A 373 5.01 5.95 3.72
CA ILE A 373 6.01 4.89 3.60
C ILE A 373 5.90 3.93 4.80
N GLY A 374 5.86 4.48 6.02
CA GLY A 374 5.74 3.71 7.27
C GLY A 374 4.45 2.88 7.33
N ALA A 375 3.33 3.39 6.79
CA ALA A 375 2.08 2.64 6.70
C ALA A 375 2.15 1.40 5.78
N ARG A 376 3.17 1.28 4.93
CA ARG A 376 3.38 0.15 3.99
C ARG A 376 4.44 -0.85 4.42
N PHE A 377 5.35 -0.47 5.32
CA PHE A 377 6.47 -1.31 5.72
C PHE A 377 6.33 -1.67 7.21
N ILE A 378 5.87 -2.88 7.50
CA ILE A 378 5.78 -3.42 8.86
C ILE A 378 7.09 -4.10 9.22
N LEU A 379 7.79 -3.59 10.25
CA LEU A 379 9.07 -4.15 10.68
C LEU A 379 9.03 -4.81 12.06
N PRO A 380 9.50 -6.07 12.23
CA PRO A 380 9.54 -6.75 13.53
C PRO A 380 10.26 -5.95 14.61
N ASN A 381 9.59 -5.58 15.71
CA ASN A 381 10.18 -4.76 16.80
C ASN A 381 11.57 -5.17 17.27
N GLN A 382 11.88 -6.46 17.18
CA GLN A 382 13.17 -7.04 17.60
C GLN A 382 14.31 -6.79 16.59
N PHE A 383 14.03 -6.24 15.41
CA PHE A 383 15.06 -5.97 14.40
C PHE A 383 16.00 -4.86 14.89
N GLU A 384 17.28 -5.24 15.05
CA GLU A 384 18.37 -4.34 15.34
C GLU A 384 19.22 -4.10 14.08
N MET A 385 19.88 -2.95 14.00
CA MET A 385 20.76 -2.60 12.87
C MET A 385 22.14 -3.30 12.98
N THR A 386 22.13 -4.61 13.21
CA THR A 386 23.33 -5.44 13.41
C THR A 386 23.46 -6.50 12.30
N GLN A 387 24.67 -7.01 12.11
CA GLN A 387 24.92 -8.11 11.18
C GLN A 387 24.18 -9.39 11.60
N GLU A 388 24.11 -9.67 12.90
CA GLU A 388 23.36 -10.83 13.42
C GLU A 388 21.87 -10.75 13.06
N SER A 389 21.26 -9.57 13.18
CA SER A 389 19.87 -9.38 12.74
C SER A 389 19.74 -9.55 11.23
N ARG A 390 20.68 -9.02 10.44
CA ARG A 390 20.68 -9.22 8.98
C ARG A 390 20.67 -10.72 8.64
N ASP A 391 21.59 -11.48 9.23
CA ASP A 391 21.74 -12.91 8.95
C ASP A 391 20.52 -13.71 9.44
N LEU A 392 19.88 -13.28 10.53
CA LEU A 392 18.64 -13.88 11.04
C LEU A 392 17.45 -13.70 10.08
N TYR A 393 17.25 -12.50 9.55
CA TYR A 393 16.07 -12.17 8.72
C TYR A 393 16.25 -12.50 7.25
N PHE A 394 17.48 -12.41 6.73
CA PHE A 394 17.76 -12.54 5.30
C PHE A 394 18.77 -13.67 4.98
N GLY A 395 19.34 -14.35 5.97
CA GLY A 395 20.33 -15.42 5.73
C GLY A 395 21.73 -14.93 5.34
N ASP A 396 22.66 -15.88 5.25
CA ASP A 396 24.02 -15.66 4.73
C ASP A 396 24.06 -15.98 3.23
N TYR A 397 23.91 -14.94 2.42
CA TYR A 397 24.11 -14.97 0.97
C TYR A 397 25.35 -14.15 0.58
N SER A 398 26.48 -14.35 1.26
CA SER A 398 27.72 -13.57 1.03
C SER A 398 28.14 -13.40 -0.44
N ILE A 399 27.90 -14.39 -1.30
CA ILE A 399 28.19 -14.26 -2.74
C ILE A 399 27.20 -13.34 -3.45
N VAL A 400 25.92 -13.37 -3.06
CA VAL A 400 24.89 -12.46 -3.59
C VAL A 400 25.14 -11.05 -3.10
N ASP A 401 25.52 -10.85 -1.84
CA ASP A 401 25.92 -9.55 -1.31
C ASP A 401 27.05 -8.93 -2.13
N ALA A 402 28.09 -9.71 -2.43
CA ALA A 402 29.21 -9.24 -3.26
C ALA A 402 28.76 -8.89 -4.68
N LEU A 403 27.82 -9.66 -5.27
CA LEU A 403 27.30 -9.42 -6.61
C LEU A 403 26.38 -8.19 -6.68
N VAL A 404 25.41 -8.09 -5.77
CA VAL A 404 24.39 -7.04 -5.73
C VAL A 404 24.99 -5.73 -5.22
N GLY A 405 25.85 -5.80 -4.20
CA GLY A 405 26.64 -4.68 -3.69
C GLY A 405 27.83 -4.30 -4.57
N ARG A 406 28.16 -5.12 -5.58
CA ARG A 406 29.26 -4.92 -6.54
C ARG A 406 30.64 -4.79 -5.88
N ASP A 407 30.84 -5.55 -4.81
CA ASP A 407 32.11 -5.62 -4.10
C ASP A 407 33.11 -6.47 -4.90
N LYS A 408 34.01 -5.79 -5.61
CA LYS A 408 35.03 -6.43 -6.47
C LYS A 408 35.97 -7.31 -5.65
N ASP A 409 36.37 -6.83 -4.48
CA ASP A 409 37.41 -7.48 -3.69
C ASP A 409 36.85 -8.70 -2.97
N ALA A 410 35.63 -8.58 -2.41
CA ALA A 410 34.91 -9.72 -1.85
C ALA A 410 34.65 -10.79 -2.92
N LEU A 411 34.10 -10.41 -4.09
CA LEU A 411 33.83 -11.37 -5.16
C LEU A 411 35.10 -12.10 -5.61
N ASN A 412 36.18 -11.37 -5.90
CA ASN A 412 37.42 -11.99 -6.34
C ASN A 412 38.03 -12.91 -5.28
N SER A 413 37.93 -12.52 -4.02
CA SER A 413 38.43 -13.34 -2.90
C SER A 413 37.64 -14.65 -2.79
N MET A 414 36.31 -14.60 -2.92
CA MET A 414 35.45 -15.79 -2.89
C MET A 414 35.72 -16.71 -4.09
N LEU A 415 35.83 -16.13 -5.29
CA LEU A 415 36.10 -16.89 -6.52
C LEU A 415 37.53 -17.45 -6.62
N ALA A 416 38.44 -17.08 -5.70
CA ALA A 416 39.74 -17.75 -5.58
C ALA A 416 39.61 -19.18 -5.05
N ASN A 417 38.52 -19.50 -4.33
CA ASN A 417 38.18 -20.86 -3.92
C ASN A 417 36.67 -21.15 -4.16
N PRO A 418 36.25 -21.37 -5.42
CA PRO A 418 34.85 -21.60 -5.77
C PRO A 418 34.18 -22.72 -4.97
N ALA A 419 34.95 -23.77 -4.62
CA ALA A 419 34.44 -24.94 -3.90
C ALA A 419 33.94 -24.63 -2.48
N SER A 420 34.36 -23.53 -1.87
CA SER A 420 33.88 -23.12 -0.53
C SER A 420 32.64 -22.24 -0.56
N ILE A 421 32.20 -21.79 -1.73
CA ILE A 421 31.00 -20.96 -1.85
C ILE A 421 29.79 -21.84 -1.60
N THR A 422 28.86 -21.37 -0.77
CA THR A 422 27.59 -22.05 -0.47
C THR A 422 26.41 -21.20 -0.89
N TYR A 423 25.28 -21.85 -1.20
CA TYR A 423 24.02 -21.18 -1.50
C TYR A 423 22.87 -21.89 -0.77
N PRO A 424 22.13 -21.19 0.12
CA PRO A 424 20.96 -21.75 0.80
C PRO A 424 19.81 -22.02 -0.19
N ARG A 425 19.21 -23.22 -0.17
CA ARG A 425 17.95 -23.51 -0.87
C ARG A 425 16.82 -23.71 0.15
N ASN A 426 15.67 -23.06 -0.05
CA ASN A 426 14.53 -23.09 0.87
C ASN A 426 13.94 -24.52 1.04
N GLN A 427 13.61 -24.86 2.28
CA GLN A 427 12.85 -26.03 2.77
C GLN A 427 13.56 -27.37 3.05
N ALA A 428 14.88 -27.56 2.89
CA ALA A 428 15.49 -28.86 3.19
C ALA A 428 16.88 -28.89 3.87
N TYR A 429 17.41 -27.77 4.37
CA TYR A 429 18.79 -27.72 4.94
C TYR A 429 19.88 -28.30 4.01
N VAL A 430 19.64 -28.33 2.69
CA VAL A 430 20.66 -28.72 1.71
C VAL A 430 21.38 -27.45 1.28
N GLN A 431 22.64 -27.31 1.71
CA GLN A 431 23.55 -26.30 1.18
C GLN A 431 24.16 -26.87 -0.10
N GLU A 432 23.90 -26.21 -1.23
CA GLU A 432 24.72 -26.42 -2.41
C GLU A 432 26.09 -25.79 -2.19
N SER A 433 27.13 -26.38 -2.77
CA SER A 433 28.48 -25.85 -2.72
C SER A 433 29.14 -25.90 -4.08
N GLY A 434 30.19 -25.09 -4.28
CA GLY A 434 30.97 -25.15 -5.51
C GLY A 434 30.23 -24.65 -6.76
N PRO A 435 30.40 -25.31 -7.92
CA PRO A 435 29.82 -24.86 -9.19
C PRO A 435 28.28 -24.74 -9.19
N GLU A 436 27.59 -25.59 -8.44
CA GLU A 436 26.14 -25.56 -8.29
C GLU A 436 25.70 -24.28 -7.55
N ALA A 437 26.32 -23.97 -6.40
CA ALA A 437 26.06 -22.74 -5.65
C ALA A 437 26.35 -21.47 -6.48
N LEU A 438 27.45 -21.48 -7.25
CA LEU A 438 27.77 -20.40 -8.19
C LEU A 438 26.72 -20.24 -9.28
N SER A 439 26.21 -21.36 -9.79
CA SER A 439 25.18 -21.37 -10.81
C SER A 439 23.88 -20.77 -10.29
N GLU A 440 23.45 -21.10 -9.07
CA GLU A 440 22.23 -20.54 -8.47
C GLU A 440 22.32 -19.02 -8.29
N ALA A 441 23.50 -18.49 -7.93
CA ALA A 441 23.71 -17.05 -7.77
C ALA A 441 23.89 -16.28 -9.09
N VAL A 442 24.11 -16.95 -10.24
CA VAL A 442 24.54 -16.28 -11.49
C VAL A 442 23.55 -15.24 -12.01
N ALA A 443 22.25 -15.43 -11.77
CA ALA A 443 21.22 -14.50 -12.19
C ALA A 443 21.34 -13.13 -11.48
N ASN A 444 21.85 -13.10 -10.24
CA ASN A 444 22.10 -11.86 -9.50
C ASN A 444 23.27 -11.05 -10.06
N ALA A 445 24.17 -11.69 -10.82
CA ALA A 445 25.29 -11.03 -11.48
C ALA A 445 24.89 -10.28 -12.77
N VAL A 446 23.67 -10.48 -13.28
CA VAL A 446 23.22 -9.91 -14.57
C VAL A 446 23.29 -8.38 -14.61
N GLU A 447 23.13 -7.72 -13.47
CA GLU A 447 23.22 -6.26 -13.39
C GLU A 447 24.67 -5.74 -13.37
N TRP A 448 25.65 -6.63 -13.25
CA TRP A 448 27.05 -6.29 -13.06
C TRP A 448 27.96 -7.11 -14.01
N PRO A 449 28.36 -6.54 -15.16
CA PRO A 449 29.05 -7.29 -16.23
C PRO A 449 30.36 -7.93 -15.79
N TYR A 450 31.09 -7.24 -14.91
CA TYR A 450 32.30 -7.79 -14.29
C TYR A 450 31.96 -9.04 -13.48
N GLY A 451 30.99 -8.95 -12.57
CA GLY A 451 30.53 -10.07 -11.75
C GLY A 451 30.09 -11.25 -12.61
N LEU A 452 29.26 -11.00 -13.61
CA LEU A 452 28.77 -12.03 -14.52
C LEU A 452 29.91 -12.74 -15.26
N THR A 453 30.86 -11.98 -15.80
CA THR A 453 32.03 -12.54 -16.49
C THR A 453 32.87 -13.40 -15.55
N LYS A 454 33.06 -12.96 -14.30
CA LYS A 454 33.81 -13.68 -13.28
C LYS A 454 33.11 -14.97 -12.86
N MET A 455 31.80 -14.93 -12.61
CA MET A 455 30.99 -16.10 -12.26
C MET A 455 31.04 -17.17 -13.36
N LEU A 456 30.82 -16.78 -14.61
CA LEU A 456 30.90 -17.69 -15.75
C LEU A 456 32.32 -18.27 -15.94
N GLY A 457 33.35 -17.43 -15.78
CA GLY A 457 34.74 -17.89 -15.82
C GLY A 457 35.13 -18.85 -14.68
N ALA A 458 34.42 -18.80 -13.55
CA ALA A 458 34.58 -19.72 -12.43
C ALA A 458 33.72 -21.00 -12.56
N GLY A 459 33.00 -21.18 -13.67
CA GLY A 459 32.23 -22.39 -13.97
C GLY A 459 30.74 -22.31 -13.65
N ALA A 460 30.20 -21.13 -13.33
CA ALA A 460 28.75 -20.95 -13.20
C ALA A 460 28.05 -21.29 -14.52
N SER A 461 26.97 -22.06 -14.44
CA SER A 461 26.15 -22.42 -15.61
C SER A 461 25.38 -21.20 -16.12
N PRO A 462 25.50 -20.83 -17.41
CA PRO A 462 24.70 -19.74 -18.00
C PRO A 462 23.23 -20.12 -18.19
N ASN A 463 22.87 -21.39 -17.92
CA ASN A 463 21.53 -21.96 -18.10
C ASN A 463 20.85 -22.33 -16.78
N GLN A 464 21.43 -21.96 -15.62
CA GLN A 464 20.80 -22.23 -14.33
C GLN A 464 19.47 -21.50 -14.22
N ALA A 465 18.38 -22.25 -14.25
CA ALA A 465 17.05 -21.71 -14.15
C ALA A 465 16.57 -21.76 -12.70
N ASN A 466 15.88 -20.71 -12.26
CA ASN A 466 15.17 -20.77 -10.98
C ASN A 466 13.98 -21.75 -11.05
N GLU A 467 13.24 -21.91 -9.96
CA GLU A 467 12.10 -22.84 -9.88
C GLU A 467 11.05 -22.61 -10.98
N PHE A 468 10.86 -21.36 -11.42
CA PHE A 468 9.95 -20.98 -12.50
C PHE A 468 10.49 -21.29 -13.92
N GLY A 469 11.70 -21.84 -14.03
CA GLY A 469 12.38 -22.03 -15.31
C GLY A 469 12.96 -20.74 -15.89
N LYS A 470 13.11 -19.67 -15.09
CA LYS A 470 13.67 -18.39 -15.55
C LYS A 470 15.19 -18.45 -15.55
N THR A 471 15.79 -18.34 -16.73
CA THR A 471 17.25 -18.40 -16.93
C THR A 471 17.92 -17.03 -16.77
N PRO A 472 19.26 -16.97 -16.61
CA PRO A 472 19.99 -15.71 -16.52
C PRO A 472 19.83 -14.86 -17.79
N LEU A 473 19.71 -15.50 -18.97
CA LEU A 473 19.45 -14.81 -20.23
C LEU A 473 18.07 -14.15 -20.26
N MET A 474 17.05 -14.81 -19.69
CA MET A 474 15.72 -14.21 -19.51
C MET A 474 15.75 -13.05 -18.52
N VAL A 475 16.54 -13.16 -17.44
CA VAL A 475 16.74 -12.06 -16.49
C VAL A 475 17.41 -10.89 -17.21
N ALA A 476 18.50 -11.11 -17.96
CA ALA A 476 19.18 -10.06 -18.73
C ALA A 476 18.28 -9.40 -19.78
N ALA A 477 17.43 -10.18 -20.43
CA ALA A 477 16.43 -9.66 -21.36
C ALA A 477 15.35 -8.83 -20.66
N HIS A 478 14.78 -9.32 -19.55
CA HIS A 478 13.80 -8.60 -18.75
C HIS A 478 14.36 -7.27 -18.22
N LEU A 479 15.63 -7.30 -17.86
CA LEU A 479 16.37 -6.20 -17.29
C LEU A 479 16.91 -5.22 -18.35
N ASP A 480 16.83 -5.54 -19.65
CA ASP A 480 17.39 -4.70 -20.71
C ASP A 480 18.91 -4.51 -20.56
N ARG A 481 19.65 -5.62 -20.53
CA ARG A 481 21.11 -5.64 -20.36
C ARG A 481 21.84 -6.19 -21.58
N PRO A 482 22.09 -5.35 -22.61
CA PRO A 482 22.77 -5.76 -23.83
C PRO A 482 24.12 -6.45 -23.60
N ASP A 483 24.91 -5.91 -22.69
CA ASP A 483 26.19 -6.45 -22.23
C ASP A 483 26.04 -7.86 -21.67
N SER A 484 25.16 -8.05 -20.69
CA SER A 484 24.93 -9.36 -20.06
C SER A 484 24.30 -10.35 -21.03
N VAL A 485 23.41 -9.90 -21.92
CA VAL A 485 22.86 -10.72 -23.01
C VAL A 485 23.98 -11.22 -23.92
N ARG A 486 24.89 -10.35 -24.37
CA ARG A 486 26.05 -10.76 -25.19
C ARG A 486 26.92 -11.76 -24.45
N THR A 487 27.28 -11.47 -23.20
CA THR A 487 28.14 -12.33 -22.38
C THR A 487 27.52 -13.72 -22.18
N LEU A 488 26.23 -13.81 -21.87
CA LEU A 488 25.52 -15.08 -21.70
C LEU A 488 25.42 -15.86 -23.01
N LEU A 489 25.12 -15.18 -24.13
CA LEU A 489 25.07 -15.83 -25.45
C LEU A 489 26.46 -16.36 -25.87
N LEU A 490 27.53 -15.61 -25.61
CA LEU A 490 28.91 -16.07 -25.82
C LEU A 490 29.27 -17.27 -24.95
N ALA A 491 28.69 -17.36 -23.75
CA ALA A 491 28.81 -18.51 -22.86
C ALA A 491 27.86 -19.68 -23.22
N HIS A 492 27.17 -19.63 -24.37
CA HIS A 492 26.22 -20.66 -24.82
C HIS A 492 24.95 -20.78 -23.97
N ALA A 493 24.42 -19.66 -23.47
CA ALA A 493 23.07 -19.63 -22.92
C ALA A 493 22.03 -20.05 -23.97
N ASP A 494 21.07 -20.88 -23.56
CA ASP A 494 19.98 -21.35 -24.39
C ASP A 494 18.96 -20.23 -24.65
N VAL A 495 19.04 -19.66 -25.86
CA VAL A 495 18.15 -18.60 -26.33
C VAL A 495 16.69 -19.06 -26.47
N LYS A 496 16.43 -20.37 -26.56
CA LYS A 496 15.11 -20.96 -26.78
C LYS A 496 14.47 -21.49 -25.49
N ALA A 497 15.16 -21.39 -24.35
CA ALA A 497 14.59 -21.74 -23.07
C ALA A 497 13.29 -20.97 -22.81
N VAL A 498 12.36 -21.59 -22.08
CA VAL A 498 11.08 -20.99 -21.68
C VAL A 498 10.77 -21.28 -20.22
N THR A 499 10.08 -20.34 -19.57
CA THR A 499 9.57 -20.53 -18.21
C THR A 499 8.48 -21.61 -18.17
N ARG A 500 8.25 -22.20 -17.01
CA ARG A 500 7.34 -23.35 -16.82
C ARG A 500 6.35 -23.07 -15.70
N ASN A 501 5.23 -23.79 -15.70
CA ASN A 501 4.30 -23.73 -14.59
C ASN A 501 4.93 -24.42 -13.37
N VAL A 502 4.87 -23.75 -12.23
CA VAL A 502 5.16 -24.34 -10.93
C VAL A 502 3.87 -24.38 -10.15
N ALA A 503 3.56 -25.55 -9.59
CA ALA A 503 2.50 -25.66 -8.59
C ALA A 503 2.97 -24.93 -7.34
N ALA A 504 2.73 -23.62 -7.27
CA ALA A 504 2.88 -22.89 -6.03
C ALA A 504 1.75 -23.33 -5.09
N SER A 505 2.09 -23.67 -3.86
CA SER A 505 1.09 -23.84 -2.79
C SER A 505 0.45 -22.48 -2.55
N CYS A 506 -0.89 -22.45 -2.50
CA CYS A 506 -1.73 -21.28 -2.16
C CYS A 506 -1.77 -20.11 -3.16
N SER A 507 -0.83 -20.01 -4.09
CA SER A 507 -0.91 -19.08 -5.23
C SER A 507 -1.76 -19.68 -6.37
N ASN A 508 -2.65 -18.87 -6.95
CA ASN A 508 -3.01 -19.09 -8.35
C ASN A 508 -1.68 -19.04 -9.13
N GLY A 509 -1.24 -20.16 -9.69
CA GLY A 509 0.04 -20.22 -10.42
C GLY A 509 0.17 -19.07 -11.42
N PHE A 510 1.41 -18.68 -11.74
CA PHE A 510 1.67 -17.55 -12.64
C PHE A 510 0.73 -17.54 -13.84
N GLU A 511 0.00 -16.44 -14.05
CA GLU A 511 -1.05 -16.36 -15.07
C GLU A 511 -0.57 -16.75 -16.49
N ARG A 512 0.73 -16.54 -16.77
CA ARG A 512 1.37 -16.78 -18.06
C ARG A 512 2.75 -17.41 -17.88
N VAL A 513 2.94 -18.60 -18.44
CA VAL A 513 4.22 -19.32 -18.51
C VAL A 513 4.62 -19.54 -19.98
N GLU A 514 5.65 -20.34 -20.26
CA GLU A 514 6.20 -20.53 -21.60
C GLU A 514 6.78 -19.23 -22.21
N ARG A 515 7.33 -18.36 -21.36
CA ARG A 515 7.96 -17.10 -21.79
C ARG A 515 9.44 -17.31 -22.03
N SER A 516 9.93 -16.89 -23.20
CA SER A 516 11.37 -16.89 -23.54
C SER A 516 12.07 -15.57 -23.22
N ALA A 517 13.39 -15.52 -23.38
CA ALA A 517 14.16 -14.28 -23.33
C ALA A 517 13.61 -13.22 -24.30
N LEU A 518 13.20 -13.60 -25.52
CA LEU A 518 12.62 -12.67 -26.49
C LEU A 518 11.24 -12.17 -26.05
N THR A 519 10.47 -12.98 -25.33
CA THR A 519 9.18 -12.57 -24.75
C THR A 519 9.38 -11.50 -23.67
N TYR A 520 10.37 -11.68 -22.79
CA TYR A 520 10.74 -10.68 -21.79
C TYR A 520 11.31 -9.41 -22.42
N ALA A 521 12.15 -9.54 -23.44
CA ALA A 521 12.71 -8.41 -24.18
C ALA A 521 11.64 -7.61 -24.93
N ALA A 522 10.67 -8.29 -25.56
CA ALA A 522 9.55 -7.63 -26.23
C ALA A 522 8.76 -6.75 -25.25
N GLU A 523 8.53 -7.22 -24.02
CA GLU A 523 7.79 -6.46 -23.00
C GLU A 523 8.61 -5.36 -22.33
N ASN A 524 9.94 -5.51 -22.21
CA ASN A 524 10.71 -4.65 -21.32
C ASN A 524 11.95 -4.02 -21.93
N ALA A 525 12.55 -4.59 -22.98
CA ALA A 525 13.89 -4.21 -23.39
C ALA A 525 13.94 -3.22 -24.55
N SER A 526 15.12 -2.63 -24.71
CA SER A 526 15.48 -1.79 -25.84
C SER A 526 15.53 -2.60 -27.15
N PRO A 527 15.42 -1.92 -28.31
CA PRO A 527 15.65 -2.54 -29.61
C PRO A 527 16.97 -3.30 -29.75
N ILE A 528 18.01 -2.89 -29.02
CA ILE A 528 19.33 -3.55 -29.03
C ILE A 528 19.22 -4.98 -28.52
N VAL A 529 18.60 -5.21 -27.35
CA VAL A 529 18.44 -6.55 -26.79
C VAL A 529 17.56 -7.43 -27.68
N ILE A 530 16.48 -6.88 -28.22
CA ILE A 530 15.60 -7.62 -29.16
C ILE A 530 16.41 -8.07 -30.39
N LYS A 531 17.24 -7.18 -30.96
CA LYS A 531 18.13 -7.53 -32.07
C LYS A 531 19.11 -8.64 -31.69
N LEU A 532 19.78 -8.53 -30.53
CA LEU A 532 20.75 -9.53 -30.08
C LEU A 532 20.15 -10.93 -29.95
N LEU A 533 18.95 -11.04 -29.39
CA LEU A 533 18.27 -12.32 -29.22
C LEU A 533 17.85 -12.91 -30.57
N LEU A 534 17.35 -12.08 -31.49
CA LEU A 534 16.98 -12.53 -32.84
C LEU A 534 18.21 -12.98 -33.65
N ASP A 535 19.31 -12.22 -33.60
CA ASP A 535 20.56 -12.57 -34.26
C ASP A 535 21.14 -13.89 -33.69
N ALA A 536 20.84 -14.22 -32.43
CA ALA A 536 21.20 -15.48 -31.78
C ALA A 536 20.22 -16.64 -32.05
N GLY A 537 19.15 -16.42 -32.82
CA GLY A 537 18.20 -17.46 -33.21
C GLY A 537 17.02 -17.67 -32.25
N ALA A 538 16.65 -16.65 -31.46
CA ALA A 538 15.38 -16.63 -30.75
C ALA A 538 14.19 -16.76 -31.73
N ASP A 539 13.15 -17.49 -31.34
CA ASP A 539 11.96 -17.70 -32.17
C ASP A 539 11.05 -16.45 -32.18
N PRO A 540 10.91 -15.74 -33.33
CA PRO A 540 10.05 -14.56 -33.43
C PRO A 540 8.55 -14.90 -33.49
N SER A 541 8.18 -16.17 -33.54
CA SER A 541 6.80 -16.65 -33.58
C SER A 541 6.29 -17.22 -32.25
N ILE A 542 7.12 -17.13 -31.20
CA ILE A 542 6.81 -17.71 -29.88
C ILE A 542 5.50 -17.18 -29.29
N ARG A 543 4.79 -18.08 -28.60
CA ARG A 543 3.58 -17.79 -27.83
C ARG A 543 3.75 -18.28 -26.40
N ASP A 544 3.15 -17.55 -25.47
CA ASP A 544 3.05 -17.99 -24.08
C ASP A 544 1.94 -19.05 -23.90
N SER A 545 1.80 -19.54 -22.66
CA SER A 545 0.82 -20.57 -22.30
C SER A 545 -0.65 -20.14 -22.44
N GLN A 546 -0.92 -18.86 -22.70
CA GLN A 546 -2.25 -18.30 -22.98
C GLN A 546 -2.43 -17.96 -24.47
N GLY A 547 -1.47 -18.32 -25.33
CA GLY A 547 -1.48 -18.05 -26.76
C GLY A 547 -1.09 -16.63 -27.17
N ASN A 548 -0.65 -15.77 -26.24
CA ASN A 548 -0.21 -14.41 -26.58
C ASN A 548 1.15 -14.45 -27.29
N GLY A 549 1.23 -13.78 -28.45
CA GLY A 549 2.47 -13.62 -29.21
C GLY A 549 3.24 -12.34 -28.84
N LEU A 550 4.36 -12.10 -29.51
CA LEU A 550 5.26 -10.97 -29.21
C LEU A 550 4.62 -9.59 -29.39
N ASP A 551 3.61 -9.41 -30.26
CA ASP A 551 2.92 -8.13 -30.42
C ASP A 551 2.16 -7.70 -29.16
N TYR A 552 1.59 -8.67 -28.43
CA TYR A 552 0.94 -8.41 -27.13
C TYR A 552 1.96 -7.85 -26.13
N TYR A 553 3.14 -8.46 -26.06
CA TYR A 553 4.20 -8.03 -25.16
C TYR A 553 4.81 -6.68 -25.59
N LEU A 554 5.05 -6.48 -26.88
CA LEU A 554 5.51 -5.19 -27.42
C LEU A 554 4.57 -4.03 -27.07
N SER A 555 3.25 -4.25 -27.08
CA SER A 555 2.29 -3.19 -26.73
C SER A 555 2.43 -2.66 -25.29
N LYS A 556 3.05 -3.44 -24.40
CA LYS A 556 3.31 -3.08 -23.00
C LYS A 556 4.67 -2.44 -22.79
N ASN A 557 5.54 -2.44 -23.82
CA ASN A 557 6.91 -1.98 -23.68
C ASN A 557 6.98 -0.46 -23.54
N PRO A 558 7.36 0.06 -22.34
CA PRO A 558 7.38 1.49 -22.08
C PRO A 558 8.51 2.22 -22.82
N ARG A 559 9.48 1.47 -23.36
CA ARG A 559 10.60 1.99 -24.15
C ARG A 559 10.27 2.12 -25.63
N LEU A 560 9.06 1.84 -26.08
CA LEU A 560 8.71 1.94 -27.49
C LEU A 560 7.50 2.84 -27.64
N THR A 561 7.55 3.74 -28.62
CA THR A 561 6.38 4.51 -29.03
C THR A 561 5.36 3.59 -29.70
N ALA A 562 4.08 3.99 -29.70
CA ALA A 562 3.03 3.23 -30.38
C ALA A 562 3.32 2.97 -31.88
N LYS A 563 4.15 3.81 -32.53
CA LYS A 563 4.60 3.58 -33.92
C LYS A 563 5.67 2.50 -34.00
N GLU A 564 6.63 2.50 -33.07
CA GLU A 564 7.69 1.50 -33.00
C GLU A 564 7.12 0.12 -32.61
N GLN A 565 6.20 0.06 -31.64
CA GLN A 565 5.54 -1.18 -31.22
C GLN A 565 4.88 -1.91 -32.42
N LYS A 566 4.27 -1.16 -33.34
CA LYS A 566 3.62 -1.70 -34.56
C LYS A 566 4.57 -2.28 -35.60
N LEU A 567 5.89 -2.08 -35.45
CA LEU A 567 6.88 -2.65 -36.36
C LEU A 567 7.06 -4.16 -36.16
N GLY A 568 6.59 -4.71 -35.04
CA GLY A 568 6.89 -6.07 -34.61
C GLY A 568 8.38 -6.25 -34.29
N VAL A 569 8.75 -7.40 -33.71
CA VAL A 569 10.14 -7.61 -33.25
C VAL A 569 11.17 -7.57 -34.39
N SER A 570 10.82 -8.06 -35.59
CA SER A 570 11.70 -8.01 -36.76
C SER A 570 11.89 -6.59 -37.30
N GLY A 571 10.86 -5.74 -37.23
CA GLY A 571 10.98 -4.35 -37.62
C GLY A 571 11.75 -3.53 -36.58
N ILE A 572 11.54 -3.80 -35.30
CA ILE A 572 12.33 -3.23 -34.19
C ILE A 572 13.83 -3.55 -34.35
N ALA A 573 14.17 -4.80 -34.66
CA ALA A 573 15.57 -5.20 -34.86
C ALA A 573 16.26 -4.42 -35.99
N LYS A 574 15.54 -4.08 -37.07
CA LYS A 574 16.08 -3.29 -38.20
C LYS A 574 16.39 -1.84 -37.83
N ILE A 575 15.81 -1.32 -36.76
CA ILE A 575 16.00 0.07 -36.33
C ILE A 575 16.91 0.17 -35.10
N ALA A 576 17.39 -0.95 -34.58
CA ALA A 576 18.09 -1.02 -33.29
C ALA A 576 19.32 -0.11 -33.22
N ASP A 577 20.08 0.02 -34.30
CA ASP A 577 21.31 0.84 -34.32
C ASP A 577 21.06 2.32 -33.98
N ARG A 578 19.84 2.82 -34.19
CA ARG A 578 19.43 4.19 -33.82
C ARG A 578 19.45 4.44 -32.32
N PHE A 579 19.42 3.39 -31.51
CA PHE A 579 19.34 3.41 -30.05
C PHE A 579 20.71 3.18 -29.38
N SER A 580 21.78 3.05 -30.16
CA SER A 580 23.12 2.65 -29.68
C SER A 580 24.05 3.81 -29.27
N GLY A 581 23.72 5.04 -29.65
CA GLY A 581 24.50 6.24 -29.36
C GLY A 581 23.94 7.04 -28.18
N PRO A 582 24.71 7.96 -27.56
CA PRO A 582 24.21 8.80 -26.49
C PRO A 582 23.35 9.94 -27.05
N SER A 583 22.75 10.73 -26.16
CA SER A 583 21.92 11.90 -26.51
C SER A 583 22.72 13.09 -27.04
N PHE A 584 24.04 13.02 -27.03
CA PHE A 584 24.96 14.06 -27.50
C PHE A 584 26.04 13.48 -28.43
N ASN A 585 26.74 14.35 -29.14
CA ASN A 585 27.83 13.94 -30.01
C ASN A 585 29.11 13.71 -29.20
N CYS A 586 29.64 12.49 -29.22
CA CYS A 586 30.86 12.13 -28.48
C CYS A 586 32.10 12.93 -28.85
N ARG A 587 32.14 13.56 -30.03
CA ARG A 587 33.24 14.46 -30.42
C ARG A 587 33.25 15.77 -29.61
N ASP A 588 32.11 16.13 -29.03
CA ASP A 588 31.91 17.36 -28.27
C ASP A 588 32.00 17.13 -26.75
N ALA A 589 32.32 15.90 -26.30
CA ALA A 589 32.46 15.52 -24.90
C ALA A 589 33.61 16.30 -24.22
N ARG A 590 33.32 16.99 -23.12
CA ARG A 590 34.28 17.84 -22.38
C ARG A 590 34.57 17.31 -20.99
N THR A 591 33.57 16.79 -20.32
CA THR A 591 33.67 16.27 -18.95
C THR A 591 34.13 14.82 -18.93
N GLU A 592 34.72 14.38 -17.81
CA GLU A 592 35.10 12.97 -17.65
C GLU A 592 33.88 12.05 -17.74
N ILE A 593 32.73 12.44 -17.18
CA ILE A 593 31.48 11.67 -17.29
C ILE A 593 31.04 11.52 -18.75
N GLU A 594 31.06 12.58 -19.56
CA GLU A 594 30.71 12.48 -20.98
C GLU A 594 31.67 11.56 -21.75
N LYS A 595 32.97 11.62 -21.44
CA LYS A 595 33.97 10.72 -22.04
C LYS A 595 33.73 9.27 -21.62
N THR A 596 33.44 9.01 -20.34
CA THR A 596 33.11 7.66 -19.84
C THR A 596 31.83 7.14 -20.49
N ILE A 597 30.78 7.96 -20.60
CA ILE A 597 29.55 7.61 -21.34
C ILE A 597 29.91 7.22 -22.78
N CYS A 598 30.72 8.03 -23.47
CA CYS A 598 31.11 7.75 -24.84
C CYS A 598 32.00 6.51 -25.01
N ALA A 599 32.74 6.10 -23.99
CA ALA A 599 33.59 4.91 -24.02
C ALA A 599 32.80 3.60 -23.84
N SER A 600 31.66 3.63 -23.12
CA SER A 600 30.85 2.45 -22.82
C SER A 600 29.59 2.37 -23.69
N GLU A 601 29.38 1.25 -24.39
CA GLU A 601 28.13 1.01 -25.16
C GLU A 601 26.89 1.09 -24.27
N VAL A 602 26.96 0.54 -23.07
CA VAL A 602 25.84 0.50 -22.12
C VAL A 602 25.49 1.91 -21.65
N LEU A 603 26.50 2.71 -21.30
CA LEU A 603 26.24 4.08 -20.86
C LEU A 603 25.71 4.96 -22.00
N ARG A 604 26.14 4.76 -23.26
CA ARG A 604 25.55 5.45 -24.42
C ARG A 604 24.06 5.13 -24.56
N ILE A 605 23.68 3.85 -24.47
CA ILE A 605 22.28 3.41 -24.54
C ILE A 605 21.47 4.03 -23.39
N PHE A 606 21.97 3.96 -22.16
CA PHE A 606 21.26 4.53 -21.00
C PHE A 606 21.10 6.05 -21.09
N ASP A 607 22.12 6.77 -21.57
CA ASP A 607 22.03 8.22 -21.76
C ASP A 607 20.93 8.60 -22.77
N PHE A 608 20.84 7.86 -23.88
CA PHE A 608 19.79 8.03 -24.86
C PHE A 608 18.39 7.74 -24.30
N GLU A 609 18.24 6.66 -23.53
CA GLU A 609 16.97 6.30 -22.89
C GLU A 609 16.52 7.36 -21.89
N ILE A 610 17.44 7.84 -21.04
CA ILE A 610 17.17 8.94 -20.10
C ILE A 610 16.71 10.17 -20.86
N ALA A 611 17.44 10.58 -21.90
CA ALA A 611 17.09 11.77 -22.67
C ALA A 611 15.69 11.63 -23.28
N ARG A 612 15.37 10.51 -23.90
CA ARG A 612 14.06 10.30 -24.51
C ARG A 612 12.91 10.28 -23.49
N ALA A 613 13.09 9.58 -22.36
CA ALA A 613 12.09 9.53 -21.29
C ALA A 613 11.92 10.89 -20.61
N TYR A 614 13.02 11.61 -20.39
CA TYR A 614 13.02 12.97 -19.86
C TYR A 614 12.29 13.94 -20.79
N GLU A 615 12.54 13.91 -22.10
CA GLU A 615 11.86 14.77 -23.07
C GLU A 615 10.35 14.52 -23.07
N ALA A 616 9.93 13.26 -22.98
CA ALA A 616 8.52 12.90 -22.84
C ALA A 616 7.91 13.44 -21.52
N LEU A 617 8.63 13.33 -20.41
CA LEU A 617 8.17 13.84 -19.11
C LEU A 617 8.14 15.37 -19.09
N ARG A 618 9.13 16.03 -19.69
CA ARG A 618 9.20 17.49 -19.83
C ARG A 618 8.03 18.03 -20.65
N ALA A 619 7.59 17.31 -21.68
CA ALA A 619 6.41 17.68 -22.45
C ALA A 619 5.11 17.62 -21.61
N LYS A 620 5.04 16.75 -20.60
CA LYS A 620 3.90 16.66 -19.66
C LYS A 620 4.00 17.66 -18.49
N GLN A 621 5.20 17.86 -17.93
CA GLN A 621 5.42 18.56 -16.66
C GLN A 621 6.62 19.52 -16.73
N SER A 622 6.57 20.52 -17.62
CA SER A 622 7.76 21.29 -18.06
C SER A 622 8.61 21.89 -16.93
N ALA A 623 8.03 22.57 -15.94
CA ALA A 623 8.83 23.22 -14.89
C ALA A 623 9.42 22.22 -13.88
N LEU A 624 8.58 21.30 -13.39
CA LEU A 624 8.95 20.29 -12.39
C LEU A 624 9.96 19.29 -12.94
N ALA A 625 9.75 18.77 -14.15
CA ALA A 625 10.67 17.84 -14.79
C ALA A 625 12.06 18.45 -15.00
N VAL A 626 12.14 19.73 -15.39
CA VAL A 626 13.42 20.43 -15.57
C VAL A 626 14.17 20.59 -14.25
N ALA A 627 13.46 21.00 -13.18
CA ALA A 627 14.05 21.16 -11.86
C ALA A 627 14.60 19.82 -11.33
N ASP A 628 13.79 18.76 -11.41
CA ASP A 628 14.14 17.40 -11.01
C ASP A 628 15.35 16.86 -11.79
N GLN A 629 15.35 16.98 -13.13
CA GLN A 629 16.47 16.51 -13.96
C GLN A 629 17.78 17.24 -13.64
N ARG A 630 17.74 18.55 -13.41
CA ARG A 630 18.93 19.33 -13.02
C ARG A 630 19.48 18.88 -11.67
N ASP A 631 18.60 18.64 -10.72
CA ASP A 631 18.97 18.19 -9.38
C ASP A 631 19.56 16.76 -9.41
N TRP A 632 18.97 15.85 -10.18
CA TRP A 632 19.52 14.51 -10.41
C TRP A 632 20.91 14.55 -11.06
N ILE A 633 21.12 15.36 -12.11
CA ILE A 633 22.46 15.50 -12.75
C ILE A 633 23.51 15.96 -11.73
N LYS A 634 23.17 16.94 -10.87
CA LYS A 634 24.08 17.41 -9.81
C LYS A 634 24.43 16.28 -8.83
N ARG A 635 23.44 15.51 -8.36
CA ARG A 635 23.66 14.36 -7.46
C ARG A 635 24.50 13.28 -8.12
N ARG A 636 24.16 12.86 -9.33
CA ARG A 636 24.94 11.86 -10.11
C ARG A 636 26.40 12.28 -10.23
N ASN A 637 26.64 13.54 -10.60
CA ASN A 637 28.00 14.04 -10.73
C ASN A 637 28.71 14.02 -9.37
N ALA A 638 28.09 14.50 -8.29
CA ALA A 638 28.70 14.45 -6.97
C ALA A 638 29.02 13.01 -6.51
N LEU A 639 28.11 12.08 -6.74
CA LEU A 639 28.24 10.68 -6.33
C LEU A 639 29.32 9.94 -7.10
N CYS A 640 29.39 10.11 -8.42
CA CYS A 640 30.31 9.32 -9.25
C CYS A 640 31.66 9.99 -9.54
N SER A 641 31.98 11.19 -9.02
CA SER A 641 33.22 11.94 -9.42
C SER A 641 34.49 11.68 -8.58
N GLY A 642 34.48 10.77 -7.58
CA GLY A 642 35.60 10.59 -6.63
C GLY A 642 36.29 9.21 -6.69
N GLY A 643 37.63 9.20 -6.65
CA GLY A 643 38.50 8.03 -6.33
C GLY A 643 38.64 6.94 -7.41
N SER A 644 37.53 6.56 -8.02
CA SER A 644 37.47 5.93 -9.34
C SER A 644 36.08 6.22 -9.90
N LEU A 645 35.97 7.19 -10.81
CA LEU A 645 34.85 7.28 -11.74
C LEU A 645 34.71 5.91 -12.41
N SER A 646 33.87 5.04 -11.87
CA SER A 646 33.68 3.70 -12.39
C SER A 646 32.45 3.71 -13.28
N GLU A 647 32.58 3.09 -14.45
CA GLU A 647 31.46 2.79 -15.33
C GLU A 647 30.29 2.15 -14.55
N ASP A 648 30.61 1.33 -13.54
CA ASP A 648 29.66 0.70 -12.62
C ASP A 648 28.78 1.73 -11.89
N CYS A 649 29.36 2.80 -11.31
CA CYS A 649 28.60 3.85 -10.62
C CYS A 649 27.61 4.54 -11.57
N LEU A 650 28.10 4.96 -12.74
CA LEU A 650 27.25 5.63 -13.73
C LEU A 650 26.14 4.70 -14.22
N ALA A 651 26.44 3.43 -14.48
CA ALA A 651 25.47 2.45 -14.95
C ALA A 651 24.33 2.24 -13.93
N GLU A 652 24.66 2.18 -12.63
CA GLU A 652 23.66 2.08 -11.56
C GLU A 652 22.75 3.30 -11.52
N VAL A 653 23.32 4.50 -11.37
CA VAL A 653 22.56 5.74 -11.20
C VAL A 653 21.72 6.06 -12.43
N MET A 654 22.27 5.86 -13.63
CA MET A 654 21.55 6.11 -14.89
C MET A 654 20.39 5.14 -15.07
N ARG A 655 20.58 3.88 -14.70
CA ARG A 655 19.53 2.88 -14.81
C ARG A 655 18.37 3.12 -13.84
N THR A 656 18.68 3.43 -12.58
CA THR A 656 17.67 3.84 -11.60
C THR A 656 16.88 5.04 -12.12
N ARG A 657 17.58 6.00 -12.76
CA ARG A 657 16.93 7.16 -13.38
C ARG A 657 15.97 6.81 -14.51
N ILE A 658 16.34 5.89 -15.40
CA ILE A 658 15.44 5.42 -16.48
C ILE A 658 14.15 4.87 -15.89
N ARG A 659 14.26 4.02 -14.86
CA ARG A 659 13.10 3.43 -14.21
C ARG A 659 12.23 4.47 -13.51
N TYR A 660 12.86 5.39 -12.79
CA TYR A 660 12.18 6.55 -12.20
C TYR A 660 11.40 7.34 -13.25
N LEU A 661 12.03 7.70 -14.39
CA LEU A 661 11.35 8.47 -15.44
C LEU A 661 10.17 7.70 -16.05
N HIS A 662 10.28 6.39 -16.27
CA HIS A 662 9.18 5.58 -16.75
C HIS A 662 8.02 5.47 -15.74
N ASN A 663 8.32 5.38 -14.44
CA ASN A 663 7.29 5.44 -13.39
C ASN A 663 6.57 6.79 -13.41
N ARG A 664 7.32 7.90 -13.48
CA ARG A 664 6.77 9.26 -13.61
C ARG A 664 5.93 9.45 -14.87
N LEU A 665 6.33 8.87 -16.00
CA LEU A 665 5.58 8.93 -17.25
C LEU A 665 4.22 8.22 -17.18
N GLY A 666 4.09 7.22 -16.30
CA GLY A 666 2.86 6.50 -16.01
C GLY A 666 1.91 7.24 -15.07
N GLU A 667 2.28 8.42 -14.54
CA GLU A 667 1.36 9.31 -13.85
C GLU A 667 0.33 9.85 -14.86
N ASN A 668 -0.95 9.81 -14.48
CA ASN A 668 -2.08 10.29 -15.28
C ASN A 668 -2.49 11.71 -14.87
#